data_AF-A0A937NE69-F1
#
_entry.id   AF-A0A937NE69-F1
#
_cell.length_a   1.000
_cell.length_b   1.000
_cell.length_c   1.000
_cell.angle_alpha   90.00
_cell.angle_beta   90.00
_cell.angle_gamma   90.00
#
_symmetry.space_group_name_H-M   'P 1'
#
loop_
_entity.id
_entity.type
_entity.pdbx_description
1 polymer ?
#
loop_
_entity_poly.entity_id
_entity_poly.type
_entity_poly.pdbx_seq_one_letter_code
_entity_poly.pdbx_strand_id
1 'polypeptide(L)'
;MSSEETVEPRGLTRRLVRWLVRRYYPNIKITGADRIPQSGPVLLCANHVNSLLDPVLIGIAARRPVRFMAKASLFDHPILGPPMSALGMIPAFRGQDNAREVRRNLETLDVGAKVLVEGHAMGIFPEGVSSDQAHLEKVRSGAARMAIQAAQEGAAGLKVVPIGISYERKDRFRSSAWIQVGEPVDVRECLDQHEGDGRKARRALTGQLEARLRDVVVHLNEPEWEPWLDDLQVLTAAPLEPAQERLPPLERRKRIADAMNYFLANDRERAESVASEVKEYRDQVHSAGLRIDSTVLRLHGLKVCAKLLWSFLCLILLFAPALVGALFHMAPFVFARTLAARLDQPGRKTISTNRMLVGVPLYLIWYAVVAWWTFGYFATWFAWAWTIAAPFFGLIAVYYCRKARQTSRLLWHQLRVTVRRGTLKRLRQQEADLRERLKELAEEYAKISPRPETEMPRFKKRYLGYVGAGVLGMLLLAAVAWVAKYGFFDEPLSGNGLDLKNVPEARLSTFLKADEKAIVHLIDGLEQLETEAIRIDREFADGRRSYTNQADNDDVRELLRRFVTYRQGLLRIIWKYQRCADIEKEELRLRTFLLDFTAASVLYQASLKFVYLYEKSPNAIAKLNEPEPNWGVPPGFYDTIRRNLASPQNIRMFEVAHRYYHQDHVQAAFTTHALTESAPYDRFHAAISDAEKTIHQIDDSTPEKVIKVAATDLGRLFHQVQYETQSAVSTWIGDFKIREPRKGEALIDEEQLAKLAAALEPGDVLLERRNWYLSNAFLPGYWPHGAVYVGTADDLRERGLDENEYVRQHWDEFAAKDDEGHEHAIIEAISEGVVFSSLEHSIGGADSVAVLRPRVSEEEKNEAIARAFSFAGRPYDFEFDFETTDMLVCTEVVFRTYGGNSGPISFPLEKIMGRQTMPAINLVRKFDEEYGTEDADFEFVAFIDGDEQTGTSQYLTDVQAFRDTVNRSASTFLQGSEVYALKSIGPLGWILVSMTVLCTFAAIGNALTRRMRSRRG
;
A
#
# COMPACT_ATOMS: atom_id res chain seq x y z
N MET A 1 15.95 -5.83 49.13
CA MET A 1 17.16 -6.57 48.71
C MET A 1 16.74 -7.94 48.23
N SER A 2 17.30 -8.32 47.09
CA SER A 2 17.09 -9.52 46.29
C SER A 2 17.09 -10.82 47.08
N SER A 3 16.03 -11.62 46.92
CA SER A 3 16.20 -13.07 46.84
C SER A 3 16.08 -13.43 45.37
N GLU A 4 17.19 -13.88 44.81
CA GLU A 4 17.24 -14.48 43.48
C GLU A 4 16.24 -15.64 43.43
N GLU A 5 15.13 -15.44 42.72
CA GLU A 5 14.30 -16.55 42.22
C GLU A 5 15.22 -17.36 41.29
N THR A 6 15.86 -18.38 41.84
CA THR A 6 16.35 -19.50 41.05
C THR A 6 15.18 -20.03 40.25
N VAL A 7 15.15 -19.73 38.95
CA VAL A 7 14.09 -20.18 38.06
C VAL A 7 14.20 -21.70 37.96
N GLU A 8 13.44 -22.42 38.79
CA GLU A 8 13.32 -23.87 38.65
C GLU A 8 13.05 -24.21 37.16
N PRO A 9 13.67 -25.26 36.58
CA PRO A 9 13.46 -25.63 35.17
C PRO A 9 11.97 -25.87 34.80
N ARG A 10 11.14 -26.20 35.80
CA ARG A 10 9.68 -26.31 35.67
C ARG A 10 9.00 -24.95 35.44
N GLY A 11 9.53 -23.87 36.00
CA GLY A 11 9.03 -22.50 35.88
C GLY A 11 9.16 -21.94 34.46
N LEU A 12 10.30 -22.14 33.79
CA LEU A 12 10.54 -21.66 32.42
C LEU A 12 9.62 -22.36 31.42
N THR A 13 9.54 -23.70 31.48
CA THR A 13 8.65 -24.51 30.64
C THR A 13 7.19 -24.08 30.81
N ARG A 14 6.75 -23.87 32.06
CA ARG A 14 5.39 -23.36 32.35
C ARG A 14 5.14 -21.97 31.76
N ARG A 15 6.12 -21.06 31.85
CA ARG A 15 6.02 -19.70 31.26
C ARG A 15 5.90 -19.78 29.73
N LEU A 16 6.71 -20.63 29.09
CA LEU A 16 6.69 -20.86 27.64
C LEU A 16 5.34 -21.43 27.17
N VAL A 17 4.82 -22.47 27.81
CA VAL A 17 3.52 -23.08 27.45
C VAL A 17 2.38 -22.06 27.58
N ARG A 18 2.37 -21.27 28.66
CA ARG A 18 1.38 -20.18 28.83
C ARG A 18 1.52 -19.10 27.77
N TRP A 19 2.74 -18.75 27.37
CA TRP A 19 3.00 -17.80 26.30
C TRP A 19 2.50 -18.30 24.95
N LEU A 20 2.76 -19.56 24.59
CA LEU A 20 2.26 -20.19 23.37
C LEU A 20 0.73 -20.22 23.32
N VAL A 21 0.07 -20.61 24.41
CA VAL A 21 -1.39 -20.61 24.51
C VAL A 21 -1.97 -19.21 24.37
N ARG A 22 -1.33 -18.17 24.95
CA ARG A 22 -1.73 -16.77 24.75
C ARG A 22 -1.48 -16.27 23.33
N ARG A 23 -0.51 -16.82 22.59
CA ARG A 23 -0.29 -16.48 21.18
C ARG A 23 -1.30 -17.17 20.25
N TYR A 24 -1.73 -18.37 20.63
CA TYR A 24 -2.77 -19.14 19.94
C TYR A 24 -4.18 -18.59 20.23
N TYR A 25 -4.49 -18.25 21.48
CA TYR A 25 -5.71 -17.58 21.92
C TYR A 25 -5.35 -16.20 22.51
N PRO A 26 -5.23 -15.15 21.68
CA PRO A 26 -4.85 -13.81 22.14
C PRO A 26 -5.88 -13.15 23.06
N ASN A 27 -7.15 -13.59 23.00
CA ASN A 27 -8.25 -13.04 23.80
C ASN A 27 -8.76 -14.12 24.77
N ILE A 28 -8.21 -14.15 25.99
CA ILE A 28 -8.68 -15.02 27.09
C ILE A 28 -9.37 -14.11 28.11
N LYS A 29 -10.71 -14.18 28.20
CA LYS A 29 -11.48 -13.49 29.25
C LYS A 29 -11.72 -14.43 30.42
N ILE A 30 -11.55 -13.94 31.65
CA ILE A 30 -11.82 -14.71 32.87
C ILE A 30 -12.80 -13.91 33.72
N THR A 31 -13.91 -14.52 34.11
CA THR A 31 -14.95 -13.93 34.98
C THR A 31 -15.03 -14.72 36.29
N GLY A 32 -15.09 -14.05 37.43
CA GLY A 32 -15.16 -14.67 38.77
C GLY A 32 -13.84 -15.25 39.28
N ALA A 33 -12.69 -14.77 38.79
CA ALA A 33 -11.37 -15.31 39.17
C ALA A 33 -11.09 -15.27 40.69
N ASP A 34 -11.67 -14.29 41.37
CA ASP A 34 -11.66 -14.06 42.82
C ASP A 34 -12.30 -15.20 43.62
N ARG A 35 -13.20 -15.98 43.01
CA ARG A 35 -13.85 -17.15 43.64
C ARG A 35 -12.91 -18.34 43.79
N ILE A 36 -11.74 -18.32 43.15
CA ILE A 36 -10.71 -19.36 43.27
C ILE A 36 -9.82 -19.05 44.49
N PRO A 37 -9.79 -19.91 45.52
CA PRO A 37 -8.85 -19.77 46.63
C PRO A 37 -7.39 -19.70 46.19
N GLN A 38 -6.70 -18.63 46.55
CA GLN A 38 -5.30 -18.39 46.17
C GLN A 38 -4.31 -19.25 46.98
N SER A 39 -4.72 -19.74 48.15
CA SER A 39 -3.98 -20.66 49.02
C SER A 39 -4.90 -21.76 49.56
N GLY A 40 -4.33 -22.79 50.17
CA GLY A 40 -5.09 -23.92 50.72
C GLY A 40 -5.66 -24.88 49.67
N PRO A 41 -6.38 -25.93 50.13
CA PRO A 41 -6.89 -27.00 49.28
C PRO A 41 -8.09 -26.55 48.44
N VAL A 42 -8.03 -26.81 47.14
CA VAL A 42 -9.14 -26.50 46.21
C VAL A 42 -9.23 -27.55 45.12
N LEU A 43 -10.45 -28.05 44.87
CA LEU A 43 -10.75 -28.93 43.75
C LEU A 43 -11.46 -28.15 42.63
N LEU A 44 -10.73 -27.84 41.57
CA LEU A 44 -11.26 -27.18 40.37
C LEU A 44 -11.89 -28.22 39.46
N CYS A 45 -13.20 -28.15 39.27
CA CYS A 45 -13.95 -29.03 38.39
C CYS A 45 -14.31 -28.27 37.12
N ALA A 46 -13.86 -28.73 35.95
CA ALA A 46 -14.12 -28.03 34.70
C ALA A 46 -14.73 -28.93 33.62
N ASN A 47 -15.45 -28.34 32.67
CA ASN A 47 -15.83 -29.06 31.46
C ASN A 47 -14.61 -29.33 30.57
N HIS A 48 -14.66 -30.38 29.75
CA HIS A 48 -13.52 -30.80 28.92
C HIS A 48 -13.83 -30.69 27.42
N VAL A 49 -13.26 -29.69 26.77
CA VAL A 49 -13.60 -29.33 25.38
C VAL A 49 -12.40 -29.31 24.44
N ASN A 50 -11.19 -29.04 24.92
CA ASN A 50 -9.99 -28.85 24.08
C ASN A 50 -8.76 -29.58 24.63
N SER A 51 -8.99 -30.75 25.22
CA SER A 51 -7.97 -31.71 25.63
C SER A 51 -6.83 -31.04 26.42
N LEU A 52 -5.59 -31.12 25.94
CA LEU A 52 -4.40 -30.63 26.63
C LEU A 52 -4.35 -29.10 26.85
N LEU A 53 -5.18 -28.32 26.14
CA LEU A 53 -5.21 -26.86 26.32
C LEU A 53 -6.11 -26.41 27.48
N ASP A 54 -7.07 -27.24 27.91
CA ASP A 54 -7.99 -26.91 29.01
C ASP A 54 -7.24 -26.77 30.35
N PRO A 55 -6.35 -27.71 30.76
CA PRO A 55 -5.55 -27.55 31.99
C PRO A 55 -4.69 -26.29 32.01
N VAL A 56 -4.14 -25.89 30.85
CA VAL A 56 -3.31 -24.69 30.74
C VAL A 56 -4.15 -23.43 30.95
N LEU A 57 -5.36 -23.39 30.37
CA LEU A 57 -6.29 -22.29 30.57
C LEU A 57 -6.74 -22.17 32.03
N ILE A 58 -7.06 -23.29 32.69
CA ILE A 58 -7.41 -23.29 34.12
C ILE A 58 -6.22 -22.82 34.96
N GLY A 59 -5.01 -23.29 34.65
CA GLY A 59 -3.79 -22.82 35.31
C GLY A 59 -3.47 -21.34 35.06
N ILE A 60 -3.96 -20.73 33.97
CA ILE A 60 -3.90 -19.29 33.72
C ILE A 60 -4.94 -18.56 34.58
N ALA A 61 -6.16 -19.09 34.69
CA ALA A 61 -7.25 -18.51 35.47
C ALA A 61 -7.00 -18.56 36.98
N ALA A 62 -6.53 -19.71 37.49
CA ALA A 62 -6.30 -19.92 38.91
C ALA A 62 -5.12 -19.12 39.48
N ARG A 63 -4.22 -18.60 38.62
CA ARG A 63 -2.99 -17.86 38.98
C ARG A 63 -2.02 -18.60 39.92
N ARG A 64 -2.31 -19.85 40.30
CA ARG A 64 -1.45 -20.79 41.04
C ARG A 64 -1.26 -22.10 40.26
N PRO A 65 -0.25 -22.94 40.59
CA PRO A 65 -0.13 -24.27 39.99
C PRO A 65 -1.37 -25.11 40.29
N VAL A 66 -1.93 -25.78 39.27
CA VAL A 66 -3.07 -26.69 39.41
C VAL A 66 -2.65 -28.05 38.87
N ARG A 67 -2.75 -29.08 39.70
CA ARG A 67 -2.36 -30.44 39.32
C ARG A 67 -3.55 -31.15 38.66
N PHE A 68 -3.38 -31.62 37.44
CA PHE A 68 -4.43 -32.35 36.71
C PHE A 68 -4.06 -33.81 36.52
N MET A 69 -5.04 -34.71 36.61
CA MET A 69 -4.87 -36.10 36.21
C MET A 69 -4.86 -36.23 34.68
N ALA A 70 -3.82 -36.81 34.13
CA ALA A 70 -3.68 -37.05 32.69
C ALA A 70 -3.27 -38.49 32.41
N LYS A 71 -3.56 -39.01 31.21
CA LYS A 71 -3.28 -40.40 30.84
C LYS A 71 -1.79 -40.71 31.03
N ALA A 72 -1.46 -41.76 31.78
CA ALA A 72 -0.07 -42.14 32.09
C ALA A 72 0.81 -42.26 30.82
N SER A 73 0.26 -42.84 29.74
CA SER A 73 0.97 -42.99 28.46
C SER A 73 1.41 -41.68 27.79
N LEU A 74 0.89 -40.53 28.21
CA LEU A 74 1.32 -39.23 27.71
C LEU A 74 2.61 -38.74 28.37
N PHE A 75 2.92 -39.23 29.58
CA PHE A 75 4.15 -38.89 30.30
C PHE A 75 5.37 -39.59 29.71
N ASP A 76 5.17 -40.77 29.11
CA ASP A 76 6.23 -41.53 28.43
C ASP A 76 6.58 -40.92 27.06
N HIS A 77 5.80 -39.96 26.56
CA HIS A 77 6.04 -39.34 25.26
C HIS A 77 7.11 -38.25 25.35
N PRO A 78 8.19 -38.30 24.55
CA PRO A 78 9.37 -37.43 24.71
C PRO A 78 9.08 -35.93 24.57
N ILE A 79 8.05 -35.57 23.80
CA ILE A 79 7.64 -34.17 23.58
C ILE A 79 6.58 -33.70 24.59
N LEU A 80 5.73 -34.60 25.11
CA LEU A 80 4.60 -34.22 25.98
C LEU A 80 4.90 -34.42 27.46
N GLY A 81 5.74 -35.38 27.82
CA GLY A 81 6.11 -35.70 29.20
C GLY A 81 6.74 -34.52 29.96
N PRO A 82 7.77 -33.85 29.41
CA PRO A 82 8.39 -32.70 30.08
C PRO A 82 7.42 -31.54 30.36
N PRO A 83 6.61 -31.04 29.40
CA PRO A 83 5.65 -29.97 29.69
C PRO A 83 4.52 -30.42 30.62
N MET A 84 4.05 -31.68 30.53
CA MET A 84 3.02 -32.21 31.46
C MET A 84 3.54 -32.27 32.89
N SER A 85 4.77 -32.71 33.08
CA SER A 85 5.43 -32.75 34.39
C SER A 85 5.68 -31.34 34.93
N ALA A 86 6.12 -30.41 34.08
CA ALA A 86 6.34 -29.00 34.45
C ALA A 86 5.03 -28.26 34.81
N LEU A 87 3.89 -28.68 34.24
CA LEU A 87 2.56 -28.19 34.61
C LEU A 87 2.03 -28.82 35.92
N GLY A 88 2.74 -29.79 36.49
CA GLY A 88 2.33 -30.50 37.71
C GLY A 88 1.23 -31.53 37.48
N MET A 89 1.09 -32.06 36.25
CA MET A 89 0.13 -33.12 35.97
C MET A 89 0.52 -34.43 36.65
N ILE A 90 -0.48 -35.22 37.02
CA ILE A 90 -0.35 -36.50 37.71
C ILE A 90 -0.76 -37.62 36.74
N PRO A 91 0.06 -38.66 36.56
CA PRO A 91 -0.29 -39.80 35.72
C PRO A 91 -1.47 -40.58 36.30
N ALA A 92 -2.46 -40.86 35.46
CA ALA A 92 -3.70 -41.55 35.79
C ALA A 92 -3.96 -42.72 34.82
N PHE A 93 -4.42 -43.84 35.37
CA PHE A 93 -4.78 -45.05 34.60
C PHE A 93 -6.31 -45.17 34.54
N ARG A 94 -6.91 -45.04 33.35
CA ARG A 94 -8.36 -45.12 33.14
C ARG A 94 -8.75 -46.51 32.66
N GLY A 95 -9.52 -47.25 33.46
CA GLY A 95 -9.95 -48.64 33.17
C GLY A 95 -10.98 -48.85 32.05
N GLN A 96 -10.87 -48.11 30.94
CA GLN A 96 -11.55 -48.48 29.69
C GLN A 96 -10.75 -49.51 28.87
N ASP A 97 -9.48 -49.76 29.21
CA ASP A 97 -8.60 -50.62 28.42
C ASP A 97 -8.45 -52.06 28.98
N ASN A 98 -8.93 -52.37 30.22
CA ASN A 98 -9.03 -53.75 30.76
C ASN A 98 -9.77 -53.83 32.12
N ALA A 99 -10.49 -54.94 32.40
CA ALA A 99 -11.22 -55.15 33.66
C ALA A 99 -10.31 -55.21 34.93
N ARG A 100 -9.01 -55.47 34.76
CA ARG A 100 -8.00 -55.41 35.84
C ARG A 100 -7.66 -53.99 36.32
N GLU A 101 -8.12 -52.93 35.63
CA GLU A 101 -7.72 -51.54 35.89
C GLU A 101 -8.70 -50.72 36.74
N VAL A 102 -9.85 -51.29 37.15
CA VAL A 102 -10.82 -50.61 38.03
C VAL A 102 -10.20 -50.29 39.41
N ARG A 103 -9.33 -51.17 39.92
CA ARG A 103 -8.61 -50.96 41.18
C ARG A 103 -7.60 -49.82 41.09
N ARG A 104 -6.89 -49.69 39.95
CA ARG A 104 -5.94 -48.59 39.66
C ARG A 104 -6.62 -47.22 39.47
N ASN A 105 -7.85 -47.21 38.97
CA ASN A 105 -8.68 -46.00 38.92
C ASN A 105 -8.96 -45.42 40.32
N LEU A 106 -9.22 -46.30 41.30
CA LEU A 106 -9.46 -45.89 42.70
C LEU A 106 -8.18 -45.38 43.35
N GLU A 107 -7.07 -46.10 43.16
CA GLU A 107 -5.73 -45.68 43.60
C GLU A 107 -5.35 -44.30 43.02
N THR A 108 -5.78 -43.98 41.80
CA THR A 108 -5.55 -42.67 41.18
C THR A 108 -6.34 -41.56 41.90
N LEU A 109 -7.59 -41.81 42.29
CA LEU A 109 -8.40 -40.82 43.04
C LEU A 109 -7.82 -40.58 44.43
N ASP A 110 -7.26 -41.61 45.07
CA ASP A 110 -6.58 -41.49 46.36
C ASP A 110 -5.35 -40.57 46.27
N VAL A 111 -4.58 -40.65 45.17
CA VAL A 111 -3.48 -39.70 44.90
C VAL A 111 -4.00 -38.26 44.79
N GLY A 112 -5.14 -38.05 44.13
CA GLY A 112 -5.78 -36.75 44.07
C GLY A 112 -6.24 -36.22 45.43
N ALA A 113 -6.79 -37.10 46.28
CA ALA A 113 -7.18 -36.76 47.63
C ALA A 113 -5.98 -36.34 48.49
N LYS A 114 -4.86 -37.08 48.42
CA LYS A 114 -3.60 -36.70 49.11
C LYS A 114 -3.09 -35.32 48.71
N VAL A 115 -3.12 -34.99 47.42
CA VAL A 115 -2.73 -33.66 46.92
C VAL A 115 -3.58 -32.55 47.54
N LEU A 116 -4.88 -32.81 47.74
CA LEU A 116 -5.76 -31.89 48.44
C LEU A 116 -5.43 -31.83 49.94
N VAL A 117 -5.16 -32.94 50.61
CA VAL A 117 -4.73 -32.97 52.02
C VAL A 117 -3.43 -32.18 52.24
N GLU A 118 -2.50 -32.23 51.29
CA GLU A 118 -1.27 -31.41 51.26
C GLU A 118 -1.52 -29.90 51.06
N GLY A 119 -2.77 -29.46 50.86
CA GLY A 119 -3.13 -28.05 50.69
C GLY A 119 -2.91 -27.51 49.27
N HIS A 120 -2.74 -28.38 48.27
CA HIS A 120 -2.54 -27.98 46.88
C HIS A 120 -3.85 -27.85 46.10
N ALA A 121 -3.79 -27.17 44.94
CA ALA A 121 -4.90 -27.07 44.02
C ALA A 121 -4.92 -28.28 43.07
N MET A 122 -6.04 -29.00 43.04
CA MET A 122 -6.28 -30.15 42.18
C MET A 122 -7.31 -29.79 41.11
N GLY A 123 -7.11 -30.27 39.89
CA GLY A 123 -8.01 -30.07 38.76
C GLY A 123 -8.56 -31.40 38.24
N ILE A 124 -9.86 -31.46 37.99
CA ILE A 124 -10.54 -32.65 37.44
C ILE A 124 -11.58 -32.26 36.39
N PHE A 125 -11.73 -33.12 35.38
CA PHE A 125 -12.77 -33.04 34.37
C PHE A 125 -13.84 -34.11 34.67
N PRO A 126 -14.94 -33.78 35.36
CA PRO A 126 -15.82 -34.78 35.95
C PRO A 126 -16.71 -35.52 34.93
N GLU A 127 -16.80 -35.04 33.68
CA GLU A 127 -17.42 -35.74 32.54
C GLU A 127 -16.67 -37.04 32.17
N GLY A 128 -15.34 -37.05 32.38
CA GLY A 128 -14.45 -38.17 32.03
C GLY A 128 -14.18 -38.33 30.53
N VAL A 129 -14.86 -37.57 29.67
CA VAL A 129 -14.72 -37.54 28.20
C VAL A 129 -14.62 -36.09 27.73
N SER A 130 -14.13 -35.85 26.50
CA SER A 130 -14.14 -34.51 25.90
C SER A 130 -15.33 -34.35 24.94
N SER A 131 -16.18 -33.34 25.10
CA SER A 131 -17.33 -33.05 24.22
C SER A 131 -17.12 -31.81 23.31
N ASP A 132 -17.79 -31.77 22.17
CA ASP A 132 -17.74 -30.67 21.16
C ASP A 132 -19.07 -29.96 21.04
N GLN A 133 -20.12 -30.55 21.60
CA GLN A 133 -21.48 -30.04 21.56
C GLN A 133 -21.63 -28.92 22.57
N ALA A 134 -22.59 -28.03 22.35
CA ALA A 134 -23.05 -27.06 23.35
C ALA A 134 -23.86 -27.73 24.48
N HIS A 135 -23.37 -28.85 25.00
CA HIS A 135 -24.00 -29.68 26.02
C HIS A 135 -22.94 -30.18 27.00
N LEU A 136 -23.31 -30.26 28.27
CA LEU A 136 -22.44 -30.77 29.33
C LEU A 136 -22.76 -32.25 29.48
N GLU A 137 -21.77 -33.12 29.32
CA GLU A 137 -21.97 -34.55 29.52
C GLU A 137 -22.26 -34.86 30.99
N LYS A 138 -22.84 -36.04 31.24
CA LYS A 138 -23.16 -36.48 32.59
C LYS A 138 -21.95 -36.44 33.52
N VAL A 139 -22.07 -35.67 34.61
CA VAL A 139 -21.04 -35.54 35.64
C VAL A 139 -20.93 -36.83 36.45
N ARG A 140 -19.73 -37.42 36.48
CA ARG A 140 -19.46 -38.65 37.23
C ARG A 140 -19.13 -38.34 38.70
N SER A 141 -19.42 -39.27 39.59
CA SER A 141 -19.22 -39.10 41.04
C SER A 141 -17.76 -39.08 41.52
N GLY A 142 -16.77 -39.16 40.61
CA GLY A 142 -15.35 -39.25 40.96
C GLY A 142 -14.81 -38.00 41.65
N ALA A 143 -15.20 -36.82 41.17
CA ALA A 143 -14.82 -35.54 41.78
C ALA A 143 -15.37 -35.41 43.21
N ALA A 144 -16.66 -35.70 43.39
CA ALA A 144 -17.31 -35.67 44.71
C ALA A 144 -16.70 -36.69 45.68
N ARG A 145 -16.34 -37.89 45.19
CA ARG A 145 -15.65 -38.90 46.00
C ARG A 145 -14.29 -38.41 46.50
N MET A 146 -13.46 -37.88 45.59
CA MET A 146 -12.14 -37.35 45.93
C MET A 146 -12.24 -36.20 46.94
N ALA A 147 -13.20 -35.29 46.75
CA ALA A 147 -13.41 -34.16 47.63
C ALA A 147 -13.80 -34.59 49.05
N ILE A 148 -14.79 -35.48 49.19
CA ILE A 148 -15.26 -35.98 50.48
C ILE A 148 -14.15 -36.73 51.21
N GLN A 149 -13.41 -37.59 50.49
CA GLN A 149 -12.30 -38.34 51.05
C GLN A 149 -11.22 -37.40 51.59
N ALA A 150 -10.78 -36.42 50.80
CA ALA A 150 -9.79 -35.44 51.24
C ALA A 150 -10.26 -34.63 52.47
N ALA A 151 -11.54 -34.23 52.50
CA ALA A 151 -12.10 -33.50 53.64
C ALA A 151 -12.13 -34.36 54.93
N GLN A 152 -12.41 -35.66 54.82
CA GLN A 152 -12.37 -36.61 55.94
C GLN A 152 -10.94 -36.91 56.41
N GLU A 153 -9.97 -36.91 55.48
CA GLU A 153 -8.55 -37.17 55.74
C GLU A 153 -7.76 -35.92 56.20
N GLY A 154 -8.41 -34.77 56.38
CA GLY A 154 -7.82 -33.57 57.01
C GLY A 154 -7.61 -32.36 56.10
N ALA A 155 -8.15 -32.34 54.88
CA ALA A 155 -8.12 -31.15 54.00
C ALA A 155 -9.10 -30.06 54.49
N ALA A 156 -8.74 -29.36 55.56
CA ALA A 156 -9.55 -28.29 56.14
C ALA A 156 -9.77 -27.13 55.16
N GLY A 157 -11.02 -26.66 55.04
CA GLY A 157 -11.40 -25.56 54.13
C GLY A 157 -11.42 -25.92 52.64
N LEU A 158 -11.49 -27.22 52.30
CA LEU A 158 -11.58 -27.68 50.93
C LEU A 158 -12.85 -27.17 50.24
N LYS A 159 -12.65 -26.42 49.15
CA LYS A 159 -13.72 -25.94 48.26
C LYS A 159 -13.69 -26.66 46.92
N VAL A 160 -14.86 -27.04 46.42
CA VAL A 160 -15.06 -27.52 45.04
C VAL A 160 -15.51 -26.34 44.20
N VAL A 161 -14.73 -25.95 43.20
CA VAL A 161 -15.01 -24.77 42.36
C VAL A 161 -15.36 -25.23 40.93
N PRO A 162 -16.58 -24.95 40.45
CA PRO A 162 -16.97 -25.22 39.07
C PRO A 162 -16.36 -24.17 38.12
N ILE A 163 -15.78 -24.62 37.02
CA ILE A 163 -15.14 -23.77 36.00
C ILE A 163 -15.70 -24.15 34.62
N GLY A 164 -16.28 -23.17 33.93
CA GLY A 164 -16.70 -23.33 32.55
C GLY A 164 -15.68 -22.75 31.58
N ILE A 165 -15.31 -23.53 30.58
CA ILE A 165 -14.43 -23.16 29.47
C ILE A 165 -15.25 -23.16 28.19
N SER A 166 -15.32 -21.99 27.54
CA SER A 166 -16.00 -21.81 26.27
C SER A 166 -15.02 -21.25 25.23
N TYR A 167 -15.00 -21.83 24.04
CA TYR A 167 -14.19 -21.35 22.91
C TYR A 167 -15.09 -20.79 21.82
N GLU A 168 -14.66 -19.68 21.20
CA GLU A 168 -15.33 -19.21 19.99
C GLU A 168 -15.08 -20.20 18.84
N ARG A 169 -13.82 -20.59 18.63
CA ARG A 169 -13.38 -21.62 17.67
C ARG A 169 -12.08 -22.27 18.15
N LYS A 170 -12.19 -23.37 18.89
CA LYS A 170 -11.01 -24.05 19.47
C LYS A 170 -9.98 -24.51 18.43
N ASP A 171 -10.41 -24.92 17.25
CA ASP A 171 -9.52 -25.43 16.18
C ASP A 171 -8.79 -24.31 15.41
N ARG A 172 -9.16 -23.04 15.61
CA ARG A 172 -8.70 -21.91 14.80
C ARG A 172 -7.62 -21.12 15.54
N PHE A 173 -6.44 -20.98 14.93
CA PHE A 173 -5.39 -20.08 15.41
C PHE A 173 -5.91 -18.65 15.56
N ARG A 174 -5.53 -17.95 16.62
CA ARG A 174 -6.02 -16.59 16.95
C ARG A 174 -7.54 -16.52 17.12
N SER A 175 -8.12 -17.52 17.78
CA SER A 175 -9.50 -17.48 18.27
C SER A 175 -9.54 -16.96 19.73
N SER A 176 -10.73 -16.92 20.32
CA SER A 176 -10.98 -16.39 21.66
C SER A 176 -11.45 -17.52 22.60
N ALA A 177 -11.14 -17.38 23.89
CA ALA A 177 -11.60 -18.28 24.94
C ALA A 177 -12.17 -17.47 26.12
N TRP A 178 -13.20 -18.01 26.76
CA TRP A 178 -13.82 -17.46 27.96
C TRP A 178 -13.83 -18.51 29.07
N ILE A 179 -13.41 -18.09 30.25
CA ILE A 179 -13.38 -18.90 31.46
C ILE A 179 -14.33 -18.26 32.47
N GLN A 180 -15.38 -18.96 32.86
CA GLN A 180 -16.32 -18.52 33.87
C GLN A 180 -16.15 -19.38 35.12
N VAL A 181 -15.90 -18.74 36.26
CA VAL A 181 -15.77 -19.41 37.55
C VAL A 181 -17.08 -19.28 38.31
N GLY A 182 -17.67 -20.40 38.70
CA GLY A 182 -18.92 -20.44 39.45
C GLY A 182 -18.70 -20.38 40.96
N GLU A 183 -19.79 -20.38 41.71
CA GLU A 183 -19.73 -20.33 43.17
C GLU A 183 -19.07 -21.60 43.74
N PRO A 184 -18.14 -21.46 44.71
CA PRO A 184 -17.51 -22.61 45.36
C PRO A 184 -18.50 -23.36 46.26
N VAL A 185 -18.43 -24.69 46.29
CA VAL A 185 -19.13 -25.53 47.27
C VAL A 185 -18.15 -25.84 48.39
N ASP A 186 -18.52 -25.53 49.63
CA ASP A 186 -17.76 -25.99 50.80
C ASP A 186 -18.07 -27.47 51.05
N VAL A 187 -17.03 -28.31 51.01
CA VAL A 187 -17.20 -29.76 51.14
C VAL A 187 -17.59 -30.15 52.56
N ARG A 188 -17.12 -29.41 53.58
CA ARG A 188 -17.42 -29.72 54.97
C ARG A 188 -18.87 -29.40 55.29
N GLU A 189 -19.34 -28.24 54.85
CA GLU A 189 -20.74 -27.86 54.97
C GLU A 189 -21.67 -28.89 54.30
N CYS A 190 -21.30 -29.39 53.12
CA CYS A 190 -22.05 -30.43 52.43
C CYS A 190 -22.10 -31.75 53.20
N LEU A 191 -21.02 -32.14 53.88
CA LEU A 191 -20.99 -33.33 54.74
C LEU A 191 -21.87 -33.17 55.98
N ASP A 192 -21.79 -32.02 56.64
CA ASP A 192 -22.52 -31.72 57.87
C ASP A 192 -24.04 -31.66 57.60
N GLN A 193 -24.47 -31.08 56.47
CA GLN A 193 -25.88 -31.06 56.02
C GLN A 193 -26.49 -32.46 55.76
N HIS A 194 -25.65 -33.50 55.63
CA HIS A 194 -26.09 -34.87 55.36
C HIS A 194 -25.70 -35.83 56.49
N GLU A 195 -25.58 -35.32 57.72
CA GLU A 195 -25.31 -36.10 58.95
C GLU A 195 -24.03 -36.96 58.87
N GLY A 196 -23.06 -36.55 58.03
CA GLY A 196 -21.84 -37.32 57.81
C GLY A 196 -22.01 -38.60 56.97
N ASP A 197 -23.20 -38.88 56.41
CA ASP A 197 -23.39 -39.99 55.47
C ASP A 197 -22.70 -39.68 54.14
N GLY A 198 -21.46 -40.18 54.00
CA GLY A 198 -20.63 -39.98 52.82
C GLY A 198 -21.26 -40.47 51.52
N ARG A 199 -22.27 -41.37 51.55
CA ARG A 199 -22.95 -41.86 50.35
C ARG A 199 -24.03 -40.87 49.89
N LYS A 200 -24.81 -40.31 50.81
CA LYS A 200 -25.78 -39.23 50.54
C LYS A 200 -25.06 -37.94 50.15
N ALA A 201 -24.07 -37.52 50.93
CA ALA A 201 -23.26 -36.34 50.64
C ALA A 201 -22.60 -36.41 49.25
N ARG A 202 -22.08 -37.58 48.85
CA ARG A 202 -21.50 -37.76 47.50
C ARG A 202 -22.51 -37.56 46.38
N ARG A 203 -23.74 -38.08 46.53
CA ARG A 203 -24.80 -37.90 45.52
C ARG A 203 -25.21 -36.42 45.44
N ALA A 204 -25.40 -35.78 46.60
CA ALA A 204 -25.73 -34.36 46.68
C ALA A 204 -24.64 -33.48 46.07
N LEU A 205 -23.37 -33.68 46.45
CA LEU A 205 -22.24 -32.93 45.91
C LEU A 205 -22.05 -33.14 44.41
N THR A 206 -22.29 -34.36 43.89
CA THR A 206 -22.26 -34.63 42.45
C THR A 206 -23.36 -33.84 41.73
N GLY A 207 -24.59 -33.82 42.27
CA GLY A 207 -25.71 -33.05 41.70
C GLY A 207 -25.50 -31.53 41.77
N GLN A 208 -25.01 -31.02 42.90
CA GLN A 208 -24.66 -29.60 43.05
C GLN A 208 -23.55 -29.20 42.06
N LEU A 209 -22.54 -30.05 41.89
CA LEU A 209 -21.46 -29.80 40.93
C LEU A 209 -21.99 -29.78 39.49
N GLU A 210 -22.86 -30.72 39.13
CA GLU A 210 -23.47 -30.78 37.80
C GLU A 210 -24.30 -29.52 37.51
N ALA A 211 -25.18 -29.12 38.42
CA ALA A 211 -25.99 -27.91 38.28
C ALA A 211 -25.11 -26.66 38.11
N ARG A 212 -24.12 -26.46 39.01
CA ARG A 212 -23.24 -25.30 38.94
C ARG A 212 -22.31 -25.31 37.72
N LEU A 213 -21.96 -26.48 37.18
CA LEU A 213 -21.21 -26.57 35.92
C LEU A 213 -22.05 -26.14 34.71
N ARG A 214 -23.33 -26.53 34.65
CA ARG A 214 -24.27 -26.06 33.61
C ARG A 214 -24.40 -24.53 33.65
N ASP A 215 -24.39 -23.94 34.84
CA ASP A 215 -24.48 -22.49 35.05
C ASP A 215 -23.26 -21.70 34.56
N VAL A 216 -22.12 -22.34 34.32
CA VAL A 216 -20.87 -21.65 33.90
C VAL A 216 -20.41 -22.01 32.49
N VAL A 217 -21.07 -22.95 31.83
CA VAL A 217 -20.81 -23.31 30.43
C VAL A 217 -21.95 -22.87 29.52
N VAL A 218 -21.69 -22.84 28.21
CA VAL A 218 -22.76 -22.75 27.21
C VAL A 218 -23.41 -24.13 27.13
N HIS A 219 -24.59 -24.27 27.75
CA HIS A 219 -25.32 -25.54 27.85
C HIS A 219 -26.71 -25.42 27.22
N LEU A 220 -27.07 -26.37 26.38
CA LEU A 220 -28.43 -26.64 25.92
C LEU A 220 -28.89 -27.98 26.51
N ASN A 221 -30.09 -28.00 27.09
CA ASN A 221 -30.70 -29.23 27.61
C ASN A 221 -30.96 -30.24 26.47
N GLU A 222 -31.36 -29.73 25.31
CA GLU A 222 -31.63 -30.47 24.07
C GLU A 222 -30.60 -30.04 22.99
N PRO A 223 -29.51 -30.80 22.77
CA PRO A 223 -28.40 -30.43 21.88
C PRO A 223 -28.80 -30.21 20.41
N GLU A 224 -29.89 -30.83 19.95
CA GLU A 224 -30.45 -30.68 18.61
C GLU A 224 -30.83 -29.23 18.24
N TRP A 225 -31.02 -28.37 19.24
CA TRP A 225 -31.32 -26.94 19.06
C TRP A 225 -30.09 -26.06 18.79
N GLU A 226 -28.88 -26.61 18.85
CA GLU A 226 -27.63 -25.87 18.61
C GLU A 226 -27.61 -25.05 17.29
N PRO A 227 -28.17 -25.52 16.15
CA PRO A 227 -28.22 -24.73 14.92
C PRO A 227 -29.02 -23.42 15.03
N TRP A 228 -29.97 -23.31 15.97
CA TRP A 228 -30.71 -22.07 16.23
C TRP A 228 -29.92 -21.12 17.13
N LEU A 229 -29.14 -21.64 18.07
CA LEU A 229 -28.25 -20.83 18.90
C LEU A 229 -27.28 -19.99 18.06
N ASP A 230 -26.76 -20.55 16.96
CA ASP A 230 -25.89 -19.85 16.00
C ASP A 230 -26.60 -18.67 15.33
N ASP A 231 -27.84 -18.85 14.90
CA ASP A 231 -28.64 -17.81 14.26
C ASP A 231 -29.08 -16.72 15.22
N LEU A 232 -29.56 -17.12 16.40
CA LEU A 232 -29.97 -16.20 17.44
C LEU A 232 -28.79 -15.34 17.89
N GLN A 233 -27.57 -15.87 17.94
CA GLN A 233 -26.37 -15.09 18.24
C GLN A 233 -26.11 -13.95 17.23
N VAL A 234 -26.57 -14.11 15.99
CA VAL A 234 -26.46 -13.14 14.90
C VAL A 234 -27.63 -12.16 14.90
N LEU A 235 -28.86 -12.65 15.12
CA LEU A 235 -30.11 -11.86 15.14
C LEU A 235 -30.26 -11.01 16.40
N THR A 236 -29.80 -11.49 17.55
CA THR A 236 -29.83 -10.72 18.82
C THR A 236 -28.64 -9.79 18.99
N ALA A 237 -27.63 -9.87 18.11
CA ALA A 237 -26.53 -8.91 18.10
C ALA A 237 -27.06 -7.56 17.58
N ALA A 238 -27.26 -6.59 18.49
CA ALA A 238 -27.74 -5.26 18.16
C ALA A 238 -26.80 -4.55 17.16
N PRO A 239 -27.30 -3.95 16.07
CA PRO A 239 -26.46 -3.24 15.11
C PRO A 239 -25.81 -1.96 15.67
N LEU A 240 -26.41 -1.33 16.70
CA LEU A 240 -26.14 0.07 17.04
C LEU A 240 -26.01 0.42 18.54
N GLU A 241 -26.05 -0.52 19.49
CA GLU A 241 -25.83 -0.16 20.92
C GLU A 241 -24.40 0.37 21.16
N PRO A 242 -24.20 1.36 22.05
CA PRO A 242 -22.88 1.83 22.46
C PRO A 242 -21.98 0.68 22.89
N ALA A 243 -20.67 0.78 22.62
CA ALA A 243 -19.73 -0.32 22.91
C ALA A 243 -19.75 -0.75 24.39
N GLN A 244 -20.08 0.17 25.30
CA GLN A 244 -20.16 -0.06 26.75
C GLN A 244 -21.31 -0.97 27.20
N GLU A 245 -22.37 -1.15 26.39
CA GLU A 245 -23.55 -1.94 26.75
C GLU A 245 -23.54 -3.36 26.14
N ARG A 246 -22.54 -3.67 25.31
CA ARG A 246 -22.48 -4.95 24.58
C ARG A 246 -21.83 -6.06 25.40
N LEU A 247 -22.59 -7.11 25.69
CA LEU A 247 -22.03 -8.36 26.22
C LEU A 247 -21.02 -8.96 25.22
N PRO A 248 -19.86 -9.46 25.69
CA PRO A 248 -18.91 -10.20 24.88
C PRO A 248 -19.55 -11.39 24.14
N PRO A 249 -19.01 -11.81 22.98
CA PRO A 249 -19.67 -12.81 22.12
C PRO A 249 -20.01 -14.14 22.81
N LEU A 250 -19.13 -14.65 23.67
CA LEU A 250 -19.31 -15.93 24.37
C LEU A 250 -20.30 -15.82 25.55
N GLU A 251 -20.26 -14.71 26.29
CA GLU A 251 -21.25 -14.40 27.34
C GLU A 251 -22.65 -14.23 26.75
N ARG A 252 -22.77 -13.53 25.61
CA ARG A 252 -24.02 -13.42 24.87
C ARG A 252 -24.51 -14.81 24.42
N ARG A 253 -23.62 -15.65 23.89
CA ARG A 253 -23.97 -17.01 23.46
C ARG A 253 -24.52 -17.84 24.62
N LYS A 254 -23.87 -17.79 25.79
CA LYS A 254 -24.38 -18.46 26.99
C LYS A 254 -25.77 -17.98 27.36
N ARG A 255 -25.97 -16.66 27.45
CA ARG A 255 -27.27 -16.10 27.82
C ARG A 255 -28.40 -16.50 26.88
N ILE A 256 -28.11 -16.57 25.58
CA ILE A 256 -29.08 -17.05 24.58
C ILE A 256 -29.40 -18.53 24.83
N ALA A 257 -28.39 -19.36 25.10
CA ALA A 257 -28.60 -20.78 25.43
C ALA A 257 -29.44 -20.95 26.70
N ASP A 258 -29.17 -20.17 27.75
CA ASP A 258 -29.93 -20.20 29.00
C ASP A 258 -31.40 -19.75 28.78
N ALA A 259 -31.63 -18.72 27.95
CA ALA A 259 -32.97 -18.29 27.56
C ALA A 259 -33.70 -19.34 26.72
N MET A 260 -33.01 -19.99 25.78
CA MET A 260 -33.57 -21.10 24.99
C MET A 260 -34.02 -22.24 25.90
N ASN A 261 -33.19 -22.64 26.88
CA ASN A 261 -33.56 -23.67 27.85
C ASN A 261 -34.80 -23.28 28.66
N TYR A 262 -34.90 -22.01 29.07
CA TYR A 262 -36.06 -21.51 29.80
C TYR A 262 -37.35 -21.59 28.97
N PHE A 263 -37.33 -21.09 27.73
CA PHE A 263 -38.53 -21.10 26.89
C PHE A 263 -38.90 -22.49 26.41
N LEU A 264 -37.93 -23.36 26.05
CA LEU A 264 -38.22 -24.75 25.68
C LEU A 264 -38.84 -25.55 26.84
N ALA A 265 -38.52 -25.21 28.09
CA ALA A 265 -39.07 -25.87 29.27
C ALA A 265 -40.43 -25.32 29.70
N ASN A 266 -40.66 -24.00 29.59
CA ASN A 266 -41.85 -23.34 30.14
C ASN A 266 -42.90 -22.93 29.10
N ASP A 267 -42.51 -22.73 27.84
CA ASP A 267 -43.38 -22.30 26.74
C ASP A 267 -42.84 -22.83 25.39
N ARG A 268 -42.90 -24.16 25.23
CA ARG A 268 -42.32 -24.87 24.10
C ARG A 268 -42.95 -24.46 22.78
N GLU A 269 -44.27 -24.27 22.75
CA GLU A 269 -45.01 -23.89 21.55
C GLU A 269 -44.51 -22.54 20.99
N ARG A 270 -44.33 -21.54 21.85
CA ARG A 270 -43.79 -20.23 21.45
C ARG A 270 -42.33 -20.34 21.00
N ALA A 271 -41.51 -21.15 21.67
CA ALA A 271 -40.12 -21.39 21.28
C ALA A 271 -40.02 -22.05 19.88
N GLU A 272 -40.84 -23.07 19.60
CA GLU A 272 -40.91 -23.77 18.33
C GLU A 272 -41.47 -22.88 17.20
N SER A 273 -42.44 -22.01 17.51
CA SER A 273 -42.97 -20.99 16.60
C SER A 273 -41.86 -20.02 16.15
N VAL A 274 -41.14 -19.40 17.10
CA VAL A 274 -40.05 -18.47 16.79
C VAL A 274 -38.92 -19.18 16.04
N ALA A 275 -38.59 -20.40 16.41
CA ALA A 275 -37.58 -21.20 15.71
C ALA A 275 -37.96 -21.48 14.25
N SER A 276 -39.24 -21.72 13.98
CA SER A 276 -39.76 -21.93 12.62
C SER A 276 -39.67 -20.65 11.79
N GLU A 277 -40.00 -19.50 12.36
CA GLU A 277 -39.88 -18.20 11.68
C GLU A 277 -38.41 -17.83 11.40
N VAL A 278 -37.51 -18.06 12.35
CA VAL A 278 -36.06 -17.86 12.15
C VAL A 278 -35.55 -18.76 11.03
N LYS A 279 -35.98 -20.03 10.97
CA LYS A 279 -35.62 -20.97 9.90
C LYS A 279 -36.17 -20.49 8.55
N GLU A 280 -37.42 -20.08 8.48
CA GLU A 280 -38.01 -19.57 7.24
C GLU A 280 -37.26 -18.33 6.75
N TYR A 281 -36.97 -17.38 7.65
CA TYR A 281 -36.17 -16.21 7.34
C TYR A 281 -34.76 -16.59 6.85
N ARG A 282 -34.08 -17.54 7.51
CA ARG A 282 -32.78 -18.08 7.10
C ARG A 282 -32.83 -18.58 5.66
N ASP A 283 -33.84 -19.40 5.34
CA ASP A 283 -34.00 -20.01 4.02
C ASP A 283 -34.29 -18.95 2.95
N GLN A 284 -35.12 -17.96 3.26
CA GLN A 284 -35.40 -16.81 2.37
C GLN A 284 -34.13 -15.97 2.12
N VAL A 285 -33.36 -15.66 3.16
CA VAL A 285 -32.08 -14.92 3.05
C VAL A 285 -31.08 -15.70 2.22
N HIS A 286 -30.96 -17.01 2.43
CA HIS A 286 -30.08 -17.86 1.63
C HIS A 286 -30.51 -17.97 0.17
N SER A 287 -31.82 -18.06 -0.11
CA SER A 287 -32.34 -18.07 -1.48
C SER A 287 -32.03 -16.77 -2.23
N ALA A 288 -31.90 -15.65 -1.52
CA ALA A 288 -31.47 -14.36 -2.07
C ALA A 288 -29.94 -14.26 -2.29
N GLY A 289 -29.18 -15.32 -1.99
CA GLY A 289 -27.71 -15.32 -2.07
C GLY A 289 -27.04 -14.57 -0.91
N LEU A 290 -27.79 -14.26 0.15
CA LEU A 290 -27.32 -13.57 1.33
C LEU A 290 -27.09 -14.55 2.49
N ARG A 291 -26.53 -14.04 3.57
CA ARG A 291 -26.45 -14.68 4.89
C ARG A 291 -27.09 -13.77 5.93
N ILE A 292 -27.57 -14.34 7.04
CA ILE A 292 -28.17 -13.60 8.16
C ILE A 292 -27.22 -12.52 8.74
N ASP A 293 -25.90 -12.69 8.59
CA ASP A 293 -24.88 -11.72 9.00
C ASP A 293 -24.52 -10.68 7.92
N SER A 294 -25.25 -10.62 6.79
CA SER A 294 -24.93 -9.73 5.67
C SER A 294 -25.09 -8.25 6.02
N THR A 295 -24.17 -7.42 5.53
CA THR A 295 -24.09 -5.98 5.88
C THR A 295 -25.29 -5.20 5.35
N VAL A 296 -25.78 -5.56 4.16
CA VAL A 296 -26.94 -4.92 3.52
C VAL A 296 -28.24 -5.09 4.31
N LEU A 297 -28.33 -6.10 5.17
CA LEU A 297 -29.50 -6.32 6.01
C LEU A 297 -29.50 -5.41 7.25
N ARG A 298 -28.30 -5.06 7.76
CA ARG A 298 -28.11 -4.32 9.02
C ARG A 298 -27.95 -2.81 8.87
N LEU A 299 -27.42 -2.35 7.74
CA LEU A 299 -27.09 -0.95 7.49
C LEU A 299 -27.98 -0.36 6.39
N HIS A 300 -28.11 0.97 6.40
CA HIS A 300 -28.95 1.75 5.48
C HIS A 300 -28.17 2.85 4.76
N GLY A 301 -28.62 3.21 3.56
CA GLY A 301 -28.12 4.35 2.78
C GLY A 301 -26.60 4.35 2.60
N LEU A 302 -25.98 5.54 2.74
CA LEU A 302 -24.55 5.76 2.57
C LEU A 302 -23.67 4.88 3.48
N LYS A 303 -24.17 4.45 4.65
CA LYS A 303 -23.41 3.59 5.57
C LYS A 303 -23.14 2.20 4.98
N VAL A 304 -24.04 1.68 4.14
CA VAL A 304 -23.82 0.42 3.42
C VAL A 304 -22.71 0.60 2.42
N CYS A 305 -22.80 1.63 1.58
CA CYS A 305 -21.80 1.93 0.55
C CYS A 305 -20.42 2.16 1.18
N ALA A 306 -20.32 2.98 2.22
CA ALA A 306 -19.08 3.23 2.94
C ALA A 306 -18.47 1.96 3.54
N LYS A 307 -19.30 1.07 4.14
CA LYS A 307 -18.80 -0.17 4.74
C LYS A 307 -18.34 -1.20 3.70
N LEU A 308 -19.07 -1.33 2.59
CA LEU A 308 -18.71 -2.23 1.49
C LEU A 308 -17.47 -1.71 0.77
N LEU A 309 -17.40 -0.40 0.47
CA LEU A 309 -16.23 0.25 -0.12
C LEU A 309 -15.01 0.09 0.76
N TRP A 310 -15.11 0.39 2.07
CA TRP A 310 -14.00 0.19 3.00
C TRP A 310 -13.54 -1.27 3.06
N SER A 311 -14.47 -2.22 3.00
CA SER A 311 -14.14 -3.64 2.99
C SER A 311 -13.43 -4.06 1.70
N PHE A 312 -13.81 -3.47 0.57
CA PHE A 312 -13.19 -3.67 -0.73
C PHE A 312 -11.80 -3.03 -0.80
N LEU A 313 -11.65 -1.76 -0.41
CA LEU A 313 -10.36 -1.08 -0.30
C LEU A 313 -9.38 -1.84 0.59
N CYS A 314 -9.84 -2.32 1.76
CA CYS A 314 -9.02 -3.19 2.62
C CYS A 314 -8.56 -4.47 1.91
N LEU A 315 -9.36 -5.04 1.00
CA LEU A 315 -8.97 -6.24 0.25
C LEU A 315 -8.03 -5.92 -0.91
N ILE A 316 -8.03 -4.70 -1.44
CA ILE A 316 -7.05 -4.29 -2.45
C ILE A 316 -5.73 -3.98 -1.76
N LEU A 317 -5.74 -3.08 -0.78
CA LEU A 317 -4.54 -2.60 -0.09
C LEU A 317 -3.76 -3.72 0.61
N LEU A 318 -4.47 -4.72 1.16
CA LEU A 318 -3.82 -5.84 1.84
C LEU A 318 -3.51 -7.03 0.92
N PHE A 319 -3.88 -7.00 -0.37
CA PHE A 319 -3.71 -8.15 -1.27
C PHE A 319 -2.24 -8.51 -1.46
N ALA A 320 -1.40 -7.57 -1.90
CA ALA A 320 0.02 -7.81 -2.16
C ALA A 320 0.77 -8.36 -0.92
N PRO A 321 0.73 -7.71 0.27
CA PRO A 321 1.41 -8.25 1.45
C PRO A 321 0.80 -9.57 1.93
N ALA A 322 -0.51 -9.78 1.74
CA ALA A 322 -1.14 -11.06 2.05
C ALA A 322 -0.73 -12.17 1.08
N LEU A 323 -0.53 -11.86 -0.20
CA LEU A 323 -0.10 -12.81 -1.22
C LEU A 323 1.33 -13.28 -0.93
N VAL A 324 2.25 -12.34 -0.69
CA VAL A 324 3.62 -12.64 -0.28
C VAL A 324 3.62 -13.51 0.97
N GLY A 325 2.86 -13.10 2.00
CA GLY A 325 2.73 -13.87 3.24
C GLY A 325 2.11 -15.25 3.05
N ALA A 326 1.14 -15.40 2.14
CA ALA A 326 0.49 -16.68 1.87
C ALA A 326 1.43 -17.64 1.14
N LEU A 327 2.12 -17.17 0.09
CA LEU A 327 3.05 -17.96 -0.70
C LEU A 327 4.24 -18.40 0.17
N PHE A 328 4.86 -17.48 0.90
CA PHE A 328 6.02 -17.76 1.75
C PHE A 328 5.70 -18.79 2.85
N HIS A 329 4.50 -18.74 3.45
CA HIS A 329 4.11 -19.68 4.50
C HIS A 329 3.33 -20.89 4.00
N MET A 330 3.10 -21.05 2.70
CA MET A 330 2.23 -22.11 2.18
C MET A 330 2.77 -23.50 2.51
N ALA A 331 4.07 -23.72 2.27
CA ALA A 331 4.74 -24.98 2.55
C ALA A 331 4.66 -25.39 4.03
N PRO A 332 5.14 -24.58 5.00
CA PRO A 332 5.03 -24.95 6.41
C PRO A 332 3.57 -25.04 6.88
N PHE A 333 2.65 -24.25 6.31
CA PHE A 333 1.22 -24.33 6.65
C PHE A 333 0.59 -25.66 6.23
N VAL A 334 0.80 -26.08 4.97
CA VAL A 334 0.25 -27.34 4.43
C VAL A 334 0.88 -28.53 5.14
N PHE A 335 2.19 -28.50 5.35
CA PHE A 335 2.90 -29.57 6.04
C PHE A 335 2.44 -29.71 7.50
N ALA A 336 2.37 -28.60 8.25
CA ALA A 336 1.86 -28.63 9.62
C ALA A 336 0.42 -29.17 9.68
N ARG A 337 -0.45 -28.77 8.74
CA ARG A 337 -1.85 -29.21 8.72
C ARG A 337 -2.01 -30.69 8.37
N THR A 338 -1.24 -31.18 7.40
CA THR A 338 -1.29 -32.59 6.95
C THR A 338 -0.69 -33.52 8.01
N LEU A 339 0.46 -33.18 8.57
CA LEU A 339 1.10 -33.97 9.61
C LEU A 339 0.29 -33.95 10.92
N ALA A 340 -0.23 -32.79 11.34
CA ALA A 340 -1.10 -32.72 12.51
C ALA A 340 -2.39 -33.54 12.35
N ALA A 341 -2.93 -33.64 11.12
CA ALA A 341 -4.10 -34.47 10.84
C ALA A 341 -3.78 -35.97 10.84
N ARG A 342 -2.56 -36.38 10.45
CA ARG A 342 -2.11 -37.79 10.54
C ARG A 342 -1.86 -38.24 11.98
N LEU A 343 -1.47 -37.31 12.86
CA LEU A 343 -1.30 -37.57 14.29
C LEU A 343 -2.62 -37.55 15.06
N ASP A 344 -3.70 -37.06 14.44
CA ASP A 344 -5.02 -37.01 15.06
C ASP A 344 -5.70 -38.38 14.95
N GLN A 345 -6.09 -38.94 16.08
CA GLN A 345 -6.79 -40.23 16.11
C GLN A 345 -8.29 -40.01 15.94
N PRO A 346 -9.01 -40.83 15.15
CA PRO A 346 -10.45 -40.71 14.97
C PRO A 346 -11.18 -40.68 16.32
N GLY A 347 -11.96 -39.62 16.57
CA GLY A 347 -12.72 -39.43 17.81
C GLY A 347 -11.97 -38.72 18.96
N ARG A 348 -10.68 -38.40 18.82
CA ARG A 348 -9.93 -37.61 19.83
C ARG A 348 -9.84 -36.14 19.44
N LYS A 349 -10.05 -35.25 20.41
CA LYS A 349 -10.21 -33.79 20.22
C LYS A 349 -8.91 -33.04 20.45
N THR A 350 -7.86 -33.42 19.74
CA THR A 350 -6.47 -32.94 19.94
C THR A 350 -5.94 -32.04 18.82
N ILE A 351 -6.77 -31.69 17.84
CA ILE A 351 -6.38 -30.94 16.63
C ILE A 351 -5.60 -29.65 16.92
N SER A 352 -6.03 -28.85 17.90
CA SER A 352 -5.38 -27.59 18.27
C SER A 352 -3.98 -27.83 18.84
N THR A 353 -3.85 -28.81 19.73
CA THR A 353 -2.60 -29.25 20.34
C THR A 353 -1.65 -29.81 19.29
N ASN A 354 -2.11 -30.72 18.44
CA ASN A 354 -1.28 -31.32 17.37
C ASN A 354 -0.79 -30.26 16.39
N ARG A 355 -1.63 -29.29 16.02
CA ARG A 355 -1.22 -28.15 15.19
C ARG A 355 -0.16 -27.28 15.85
N MET A 356 -0.22 -27.08 17.17
CA MET A 356 0.79 -26.29 17.88
C MET A 356 2.11 -27.06 18.03
N LEU A 357 2.04 -28.36 18.36
CA LEU A 357 3.22 -29.22 18.53
C LEU A 357 4.00 -29.43 17.23
N VAL A 358 3.29 -29.61 16.11
CA VAL A 358 3.94 -29.74 14.80
C VAL A 358 4.32 -28.36 14.24
N GLY A 359 3.41 -27.39 14.37
CA GLY A 359 3.57 -26.08 13.76
C GLY A 359 4.71 -25.26 14.34
N VAL A 360 4.86 -25.19 15.67
CA VAL A 360 5.89 -24.33 16.27
C VAL A 360 7.31 -24.73 15.85
N PRO A 361 7.76 -26.00 15.99
CA PRO A 361 9.09 -26.40 15.56
C PRO A 361 9.30 -26.25 14.05
N LEU A 362 8.30 -26.63 13.25
CA LEU A 362 8.38 -26.53 11.80
C LEU A 362 8.59 -25.09 11.33
N TYR A 363 7.84 -24.14 11.89
CA TYR A 363 7.99 -22.74 11.53
C TYR A 363 9.32 -22.17 12.02
N LEU A 364 9.82 -22.58 13.19
CA LEU A 364 11.15 -22.17 13.66
C LEU A 364 12.26 -22.66 12.73
N ILE A 365 12.21 -23.93 12.30
CA ILE A 365 13.15 -24.49 11.32
C ILE A 365 13.01 -23.74 9.99
N TRP A 366 11.79 -23.53 9.51
CA TRP A 366 11.53 -22.77 8.28
C TRP A 366 12.18 -21.38 8.30
N TYR A 367 11.98 -20.62 9.38
CA TYR A 367 12.60 -19.30 9.51
C TYR A 367 14.12 -19.36 9.64
N ALA A 368 14.68 -20.37 10.33
CA ALA A 368 16.12 -20.54 10.44
C ALA A 368 16.77 -20.85 9.08
N VAL A 369 16.17 -21.75 8.29
CA VAL A 369 16.66 -22.07 6.94
C VAL A 369 16.56 -20.87 6.01
N VAL A 370 15.43 -20.16 6.04
CA VAL A 370 15.26 -18.95 5.22
C VAL A 370 16.24 -17.87 5.65
N ALA A 371 16.40 -17.62 6.95
CA ALA A 371 17.35 -16.63 7.46
C ALA A 371 18.77 -16.97 6.99
N TRP A 372 19.23 -18.21 7.20
CA TRP A 372 20.55 -18.68 6.76
C TRP A 372 20.77 -18.44 5.26
N TRP A 373 19.79 -18.81 4.43
CA TRP A 373 19.86 -18.57 2.99
C TRP A 373 19.88 -17.08 2.65
N THR A 374 19.05 -16.26 3.29
CA THR A 374 19.00 -14.82 3.02
C THR A 374 20.28 -14.08 3.43
N PHE A 375 20.86 -14.43 4.58
CA PHE A 375 22.12 -13.83 5.06
C PHE A 375 23.33 -14.29 4.23
N GLY A 376 23.26 -15.46 3.60
CA GLY A 376 24.32 -15.96 2.73
C GLY A 376 24.30 -15.37 1.31
N TYR A 377 23.20 -14.72 0.90
CA TYR A 377 22.99 -14.33 -0.50
C TYR A 377 22.68 -12.84 -0.71
N PHE A 378 21.89 -12.23 0.18
CA PHE A 378 21.49 -10.83 0.07
C PHE A 378 22.29 -9.94 1.02
N ALA A 379 22.22 -8.63 0.80
CA ALA A 379 22.79 -7.66 1.72
C ALA A 379 22.25 -7.84 3.15
N THR A 380 23.10 -7.63 4.15
CA THR A 380 22.80 -7.90 5.57
C THR A 380 21.55 -7.17 6.07
N TRP A 381 21.36 -5.92 5.65
CA TRP A 381 20.21 -5.12 6.03
C TRP A 381 18.90 -5.69 5.46
N PHE A 382 18.93 -6.21 4.21
CA PHE A 382 17.77 -6.84 3.57
C PHE A 382 17.40 -8.15 4.27
N ALA A 383 18.38 -8.97 4.59
CA ALA A 383 18.16 -10.22 5.33
C ALA A 383 17.50 -9.96 6.70
N TRP A 384 17.94 -8.92 7.43
CA TRP A 384 17.28 -8.48 8.66
C TRP A 384 15.87 -7.96 8.42
N ALA A 385 15.67 -7.06 7.44
CA ALA A 385 14.36 -6.52 7.10
C ALA A 385 13.37 -7.63 6.76
N TRP A 386 13.77 -8.61 5.94
CA TRP A 386 12.95 -9.76 5.57
C TRP A 386 12.63 -10.65 6.79
N THR A 387 13.64 -11.00 7.59
CA THR A 387 13.47 -11.86 8.77
C THR A 387 12.49 -11.25 9.78
N ILE A 388 12.51 -9.93 9.94
CA ILE A 388 11.58 -9.20 10.81
C ILE A 388 10.19 -9.09 10.18
N ALA A 389 10.10 -8.78 8.88
CA ALA A 389 8.84 -8.53 8.18
C ALA A 389 8.02 -9.80 7.89
N ALA A 390 8.67 -10.92 7.55
CA ALA A 390 8.02 -12.14 7.10
C ALA A 390 6.91 -12.65 8.05
N PRO A 391 7.10 -12.74 9.38
CA PRO A 391 6.03 -13.11 10.31
C PRO A 391 4.79 -12.20 10.24
N PHE A 392 4.96 -10.90 9.97
CA PHE A 392 3.84 -9.97 9.84
C PHE A 392 3.08 -10.21 8.54
N PHE A 393 3.76 -10.46 7.42
CA PHE A 393 3.10 -10.87 6.17
C PHE A 393 2.27 -12.15 6.37
N GLY A 394 2.76 -13.12 7.14
CA GLY A 394 1.98 -14.30 7.51
C GLY A 394 0.70 -13.98 8.31
N LEU A 395 0.78 -13.05 9.27
CA LEU A 395 -0.40 -12.60 10.03
C LEU A 395 -1.40 -11.82 9.15
N ILE A 396 -0.89 -10.98 8.26
CA ILE A 396 -1.69 -10.24 7.27
C ILE A 396 -2.39 -11.25 6.35
N ALA A 397 -1.69 -12.26 5.85
CA ALA A 397 -2.26 -13.32 5.02
C ALA A 397 -3.41 -14.07 5.72
N VAL A 398 -3.23 -14.43 7.00
CA VAL A 398 -4.27 -15.09 7.80
C VAL A 398 -5.48 -14.17 8.00
N TYR A 399 -5.26 -12.89 8.28
CA TYR A 399 -6.35 -11.90 8.42
C TYR A 399 -7.06 -11.67 7.08
N TYR A 400 -6.29 -11.50 6.00
CA TYR A 400 -6.78 -11.33 4.64
C TYR A 400 -7.64 -12.50 4.21
N CYS A 401 -7.16 -13.74 4.34
CA CYS A 401 -7.93 -14.93 3.96
C CYS A 401 -9.27 -15.01 4.71
N ARG A 402 -9.32 -14.60 5.98
CA ARG A 402 -10.58 -14.54 6.75
C ARG A 402 -11.52 -13.48 6.19
N LYS A 403 -11.01 -12.26 6.01
CA LYS A 403 -11.78 -11.12 5.52
C LYS A 403 -12.24 -11.34 4.08
N ALA A 404 -11.36 -11.82 3.21
CA ALA A 404 -11.66 -12.20 1.83
C ALA A 404 -12.73 -13.29 1.79
N ARG A 405 -12.63 -14.36 2.59
CA ARG A 405 -13.66 -15.42 2.63
C ARG A 405 -15.02 -14.92 3.11
N GLN A 406 -15.04 -13.97 4.03
CA GLN A 406 -16.27 -13.33 4.51
C GLN A 406 -16.85 -12.36 3.48
N THR A 407 -16.02 -11.54 2.84
CA THR A 407 -16.45 -10.46 1.96
C THR A 407 -16.66 -10.92 0.51
N SER A 408 -15.71 -11.62 -0.11
CA SER A 408 -15.73 -11.96 -1.56
C SER A 408 -16.94 -12.80 -1.98
N ARG A 409 -17.35 -13.78 -1.17
CA ARG A 409 -18.51 -14.63 -1.43
C ARG A 409 -19.84 -13.89 -1.33
N LEU A 410 -19.86 -12.75 -0.64
CA LEU A 410 -21.09 -12.03 -0.33
C LEU A 410 -21.16 -10.67 -1.02
N LEU A 411 -20.04 -10.10 -1.48
CA LEU A 411 -19.99 -8.74 -2.01
C LEU A 411 -20.83 -8.62 -3.29
N TRP A 412 -20.64 -9.55 -4.23
CA TRP A 412 -21.40 -9.55 -5.49
C TRP A 412 -22.90 -9.71 -5.23
N HIS A 413 -23.29 -10.72 -4.44
CA HIS A 413 -24.69 -10.95 -4.08
C HIS A 413 -25.31 -9.78 -3.30
N GLN A 414 -24.56 -9.17 -2.37
CA GLN A 414 -25.01 -7.99 -1.63
C GLN A 414 -25.24 -6.79 -2.54
N LEU A 415 -24.35 -6.52 -3.49
CA LEU A 415 -24.52 -5.45 -4.49
C LEU A 415 -25.71 -5.72 -5.42
N ARG A 416 -25.90 -6.97 -5.85
CA ARG A 416 -27.05 -7.35 -6.70
C ARG A 416 -28.38 -7.14 -5.99
N VAL A 417 -28.47 -7.50 -4.72
CA VAL A 417 -29.70 -7.38 -3.94
C VAL A 417 -30.00 -5.91 -3.59
N THR A 418 -28.99 -5.04 -3.48
CA THR A 418 -29.25 -3.59 -3.32
C THR A 418 -29.95 -2.94 -4.52
N VAL A 419 -29.82 -3.54 -5.72
CA VAL A 419 -30.58 -3.13 -6.92
C VAL A 419 -32.03 -3.64 -6.86
N ARG A 420 -32.27 -4.80 -6.25
CA ARG A 420 -33.62 -5.38 -6.04
C ARG A 420 -34.28 -4.83 -4.76
N ARG A 421 -34.60 -3.53 -4.77
CA ARG A 421 -35.12 -2.79 -3.60
C ARG A 421 -36.32 -3.46 -2.92
N GLY A 422 -37.23 -4.09 -3.67
CA GLY A 422 -38.41 -4.78 -3.12
C GLY A 422 -38.08 -5.98 -2.23
N THR A 423 -37.25 -6.91 -2.71
CA THR A 423 -36.83 -8.10 -1.95
C THR A 423 -36.05 -7.70 -0.69
N LEU A 424 -35.14 -6.74 -0.82
CA LEU A 424 -34.33 -6.27 0.32
C LEU A 424 -35.20 -5.57 1.38
N LYS A 425 -36.19 -4.77 0.97
CA LYS A 425 -37.13 -4.12 1.89
C LYS A 425 -37.94 -5.17 2.67
N ARG A 426 -38.44 -6.21 1.99
CA ARG A 426 -39.17 -7.31 2.62
C ARG A 426 -38.31 -8.06 3.65
N LEU A 427 -37.09 -8.46 3.27
CA LEU A 427 -36.18 -9.18 4.17
C LEU A 427 -35.77 -8.33 5.38
N ARG A 428 -35.55 -7.02 5.20
CA ARG A 428 -35.25 -6.11 6.30
C ARG A 428 -36.43 -5.95 7.26
N GLN A 429 -37.65 -5.87 6.73
CA GLN A 429 -38.85 -5.79 7.55
C GLN A 429 -39.01 -7.07 8.39
N GLN A 430 -38.92 -8.24 7.74
CA GLN A 430 -38.98 -9.53 8.46
C GLN A 430 -37.89 -9.67 9.52
N GLU A 431 -36.67 -9.20 9.26
CA GLU A 431 -35.61 -9.20 10.27
C GLU A 431 -35.92 -8.24 11.43
N ALA A 432 -36.48 -7.07 11.14
CA ALA A 432 -36.88 -6.10 12.17
C ALA A 432 -37.98 -6.68 13.07
N ASP A 433 -39.00 -7.30 12.48
CA ASP A 433 -40.10 -7.94 13.20
C ASP A 433 -39.59 -9.09 14.08
N LEU A 434 -38.72 -9.95 13.53
CA LEU A 434 -38.05 -11.02 14.28
C LEU A 434 -37.19 -10.48 15.43
N ARG A 435 -36.45 -9.39 15.20
CA ARG A 435 -35.60 -8.77 16.22
C ARG A 435 -36.42 -8.19 17.36
N GLU A 436 -37.56 -7.55 17.08
CA GLU A 436 -38.42 -7.02 18.13
C GLU A 436 -39.01 -8.16 18.98
N ARG A 437 -39.49 -9.23 18.34
CA ARG A 437 -40.00 -10.40 19.06
C ARG A 437 -38.92 -11.12 19.89
N LEU A 438 -37.70 -11.22 19.36
CA LEU A 438 -36.56 -11.74 20.12
C LEU A 438 -36.15 -10.82 21.27
N LYS A 439 -36.32 -9.51 21.11
CA LYS A 439 -36.07 -8.52 22.17
C LYS A 439 -37.09 -8.64 23.29
N GLU A 440 -38.38 -8.81 22.97
CA GLU A 440 -39.43 -9.07 23.96
C GLU A 440 -39.12 -10.33 24.78
N LEU A 441 -38.76 -11.44 24.13
CA LEU A 441 -38.32 -12.67 24.80
C LEU A 441 -37.08 -12.45 25.65
N ALA A 442 -36.12 -11.65 25.18
CA ALA A 442 -34.93 -11.32 25.93
C ALA A 442 -35.21 -10.44 27.16
N GLU A 443 -36.17 -9.51 27.07
CA GLU A 443 -36.62 -8.67 28.19
C GLU A 443 -37.43 -9.48 29.21
N GLU A 444 -38.30 -10.38 28.75
CA GLU A 444 -39.01 -11.32 29.60
C GLU A 444 -38.04 -12.21 30.39
N TYR A 445 -37.07 -12.82 29.70
CA TYR A 445 -36.02 -13.58 30.35
C TYR A 445 -35.15 -12.72 31.27
N ALA A 446 -34.91 -11.45 30.93
CA ALA A 446 -34.13 -10.53 31.78
C ALA A 446 -34.82 -10.18 33.11
N LYS A 447 -36.15 -10.25 33.20
CA LYS A 447 -36.87 -10.11 34.48
C LYS A 447 -36.59 -11.26 35.44
N ILE A 448 -36.28 -12.43 34.88
CA ILE A 448 -35.99 -13.67 35.63
C ILE A 448 -34.50 -13.78 35.93
N SER A 449 -33.66 -13.46 34.95
CA SER A 449 -32.21 -13.45 35.05
C SER A 449 -31.66 -12.10 34.57
N PRO A 450 -31.51 -11.12 35.49
CA PRO A 450 -31.06 -9.76 35.15
C PRO A 450 -29.67 -9.77 34.52
N ARG A 451 -29.36 -8.74 33.72
CA ARG A 451 -28.03 -8.64 33.10
C ARG A 451 -26.95 -8.54 34.20
N PRO A 452 -25.86 -9.32 34.13
CA PRO A 452 -24.76 -9.13 35.06
C PRO A 452 -24.12 -7.74 34.83
N GLU A 453 -23.89 -6.99 35.90
CA GLU A 453 -23.05 -5.78 35.87
C GLU A 453 -21.64 -6.23 35.47
N THR A 454 -21.31 -6.08 34.19
CA THR A 454 -20.01 -6.48 33.67
C THR A 454 -19.18 -5.22 33.48
N GLU A 455 -18.16 -5.01 34.30
CA GLU A 455 -17.11 -4.05 33.97
C GLU A 455 -16.47 -4.50 32.65
N MET A 456 -16.77 -3.76 31.59
CA MET A 456 -16.11 -3.95 30.30
C MET A 456 -14.61 -3.64 30.47
N PRO A 457 -13.68 -4.59 30.25
CA PRO A 457 -12.29 -4.23 30.14
C PRO A 457 -12.17 -3.24 28.98
N ARG A 458 -11.71 -2.02 29.27
CA ARG A 458 -11.45 -0.99 28.25
C ARG A 458 -10.60 -1.63 27.16
N PHE A 459 -11.23 -1.95 26.04
CA PHE A 459 -10.61 -2.66 24.94
C PHE A 459 -9.58 -1.71 24.34
N LYS A 460 -8.35 -1.80 24.83
CA LYS A 460 -7.21 -1.12 24.25
C LYS A 460 -7.07 -1.71 22.84
N LYS A 461 -7.59 -0.99 21.83
CA LYS A 461 -7.40 -1.18 20.36
C LYS A 461 -5.91 -1.07 19.97
N ARG A 462 -5.01 -1.60 20.79
CA ARG A 462 -3.58 -1.29 20.86
C ARG A 462 -2.72 -2.10 19.88
N TYR A 463 -3.29 -2.77 18.88
CA TYR A 463 -2.44 -3.52 17.92
C TYR A 463 -2.87 -3.37 16.47
N LEU A 464 -4.17 -3.32 16.18
CA LEU A 464 -4.64 -3.07 14.81
C LEU A 464 -4.78 -1.58 14.49
N GLY A 465 -4.96 -0.74 15.52
CA GLY A 465 -5.03 0.71 15.38
C GLY A 465 -3.68 1.34 15.06
N TYR A 466 -2.57 0.86 15.63
CA TYR A 466 -1.26 1.50 15.43
C TYR A 466 -0.68 1.30 14.04
N VAL A 467 -0.91 0.14 13.41
CA VAL A 467 -0.42 -0.09 12.04
C VAL A 467 -1.24 0.71 11.02
N GLY A 468 -2.56 0.79 11.20
CA GLY A 468 -3.43 1.57 10.29
C GLY A 468 -3.35 3.08 10.51
N ALA A 469 -3.30 3.54 11.77
CA ALA A 469 -3.23 4.97 12.10
C ALA A 469 -1.81 5.54 12.01
N GLY A 470 -0.77 4.71 12.17
CA GLY A 470 0.62 5.13 11.96
C GLY A 470 0.91 5.41 10.48
N VAL A 471 0.48 4.52 9.58
CA VAL A 471 0.64 4.71 8.13
C VAL A 471 -0.23 5.87 7.63
N LEU A 472 -1.50 5.92 8.03
CA LEU A 472 -2.40 7.00 7.61
C LEU A 472 -2.01 8.35 8.23
N GLY A 473 -1.53 8.36 9.47
CA GLY A 473 -1.05 9.55 10.17
C GLY A 473 0.27 10.08 9.61
N MET A 474 1.20 9.20 9.23
CA MET A 474 2.43 9.60 8.52
C MET A 474 2.12 10.14 7.13
N LEU A 475 1.20 9.53 6.38
CA LEU A 475 0.79 10.05 5.07
C LEU A 475 0.06 11.40 5.18
N LEU A 476 -0.79 11.59 6.20
CA LEU A 476 -1.45 12.88 6.45
C LEU A 476 -0.46 13.94 6.94
N LEU A 477 0.48 13.59 7.83
CA LEU A 477 1.51 14.51 8.32
C LEU A 477 2.53 14.85 7.22
N ALA A 478 2.86 13.92 6.33
CA ALA A 478 3.69 14.18 5.15
C ALA A 478 2.94 15.11 4.17
N ALA A 479 1.65 14.87 3.90
CA ALA A 479 0.85 15.76 3.07
C ALA A 479 0.68 17.16 3.69
N VAL A 480 0.45 17.26 5.00
CA VAL A 480 0.30 18.55 5.71
C VAL A 480 1.65 19.26 5.85
N ALA A 481 2.73 18.55 6.13
CA ALA A 481 4.07 19.13 6.21
C ALA A 481 4.60 19.53 4.83
N TRP A 482 4.22 18.83 3.76
CA TRP A 482 4.55 19.19 2.38
C TRP A 482 3.73 20.40 1.92
N VAL A 483 2.42 20.45 2.17
CA VAL A 483 1.60 21.65 1.95
C VAL A 483 2.05 22.82 2.83
N ALA A 484 2.61 22.59 4.02
CA ALA A 484 3.15 23.68 4.85
C ALA A 484 4.56 24.12 4.44
N LYS A 485 5.36 23.24 3.82
CA LYS A 485 6.74 23.52 3.37
C LYS A 485 6.80 24.04 1.92
N TYR A 486 5.84 23.67 1.09
CA TYR A 486 5.75 23.98 -0.35
C TYR A 486 4.38 24.56 -0.76
N GLY A 487 3.53 24.91 0.20
CA GLY A 487 2.24 25.53 -0.05
C GLY A 487 2.39 26.92 -0.63
N PHE A 488 2.18 26.99 -1.94
CA PHE A 488 1.67 28.10 -2.74
C PHE A 488 1.13 29.29 -1.92
N PHE A 489 2.02 30.20 -1.56
CA PHE A 489 1.70 31.61 -1.72
C PHE A 489 1.94 31.89 -3.21
N ASP A 490 0.87 31.87 -4.01
CA ASP A 490 0.88 32.63 -5.27
C ASP A 490 1.22 34.07 -4.83
N GLU A 491 2.46 34.50 -5.03
CA GLU A 491 2.78 35.92 -4.94
C GLU A 491 1.83 36.61 -5.91
N PRO A 492 0.97 37.53 -5.44
CA PRO A 492 0.23 38.37 -6.37
C PRO A 492 1.24 39.05 -7.30
N LEU A 493 0.79 39.47 -8.48
CA LEU A 493 1.53 40.39 -9.36
C LEU A 493 1.83 41.69 -8.59
N SER A 494 2.80 41.68 -7.68
CA SER A 494 3.23 42.80 -6.85
C SER A 494 4.73 42.95 -7.03
N GLY A 495 5.14 43.24 -8.25
CA GLY A 495 6.38 43.97 -8.46
C GLY A 495 6.20 45.39 -7.94
N ASN A 496 7.19 45.91 -7.21
CA ASN A 496 7.25 47.32 -6.85
C ASN A 496 7.37 48.15 -8.13
N GLY A 497 6.24 48.61 -8.68
CA GLY A 497 6.21 49.53 -9.82
C GLY A 497 7.03 50.79 -9.53
N LEU A 498 7.45 51.49 -10.58
CA LEU A 498 8.17 52.77 -10.42
C LEU A 498 7.35 53.73 -9.55
N ASP A 499 8.00 54.40 -8.61
CA ASP A 499 7.38 55.48 -7.85
C ASP A 499 7.25 56.72 -8.74
N LEU A 500 6.19 56.72 -9.57
CA LEU A 500 5.94 57.74 -10.59
C LEU A 500 5.78 59.15 -9.99
N LYS A 501 5.48 59.25 -8.71
CA LYS A 501 5.38 60.52 -7.98
C LYS A 501 6.70 61.28 -7.93
N ASN A 502 7.83 60.57 -7.93
CA ASN A 502 9.16 61.15 -7.71
C ASN A 502 10.03 61.20 -9.00
N VAL A 503 9.47 60.87 -10.17
CA VAL A 503 10.20 60.89 -11.44
C VAL A 503 10.08 62.27 -12.11
N PRO A 504 11.19 62.96 -12.44
CA PRO A 504 11.13 64.24 -13.14
C PRO A 504 10.40 64.15 -14.48
N GLU A 505 9.56 65.14 -14.81
CA GLU A 505 8.72 65.14 -16.03
C GLU A 505 9.51 64.89 -17.33
N ALA A 506 10.70 65.49 -17.47
CA ALA A 506 11.56 65.30 -18.64
C ALA A 506 12.00 63.84 -18.81
N ARG A 507 12.28 63.14 -17.70
CA ARG A 507 12.67 61.74 -17.69
C ARG A 507 11.46 60.84 -17.98
N LEU A 508 10.31 61.15 -17.41
CA LEU A 508 9.05 60.45 -17.67
C LEU A 508 8.65 60.56 -19.15
N SER A 509 8.73 61.75 -19.75
CA SER A 509 8.45 61.98 -21.18
C SER A 509 9.39 61.19 -22.10
N THR A 510 10.66 61.03 -21.71
CA THR A 510 11.63 60.21 -22.45
C THR A 510 11.27 58.72 -22.38
N PHE A 511 10.89 58.22 -21.20
CA PHE A 511 10.43 56.85 -21.04
C PHE A 511 9.16 56.57 -21.83
N LEU A 512 8.19 57.48 -21.77
CA LEU A 512 6.93 57.35 -22.50
C LEU A 512 7.18 57.24 -24.01
N LYS A 513 8.03 58.10 -24.60
CA LYS A 513 8.35 58.01 -26.03
C LYS A 513 8.97 56.66 -26.44
N ALA A 514 9.84 56.10 -25.60
CA ALA A 514 10.47 54.81 -25.87
C ALA A 514 9.43 53.67 -25.78
N ASP A 515 8.60 53.67 -24.75
CA ASP A 515 7.60 52.62 -24.52
C ASP A 515 6.40 52.73 -25.47
N GLU A 516 6.03 53.95 -25.90
CA GLU A 516 5.04 54.21 -26.96
C GLU A 516 5.48 53.62 -28.31
N LYS A 517 6.79 53.62 -28.61
CA LYS A 517 7.32 52.91 -29.78
C LYS A 517 7.39 51.40 -29.56
N ALA A 518 7.79 50.98 -28.36
CA ALA A 518 7.91 49.57 -28.03
C ALA A 518 6.57 48.84 -28.10
N ILE A 519 5.49 49.43 -27.60
CA ILE A 519 4.16 48.79 -27.61
C ILE A 519 3.64 48.54 -29.03
N VAL A 520 3.92 49.43 -29.99
CA VAL A 520 3.57 49.21 -31.40
C VAL A 520 4.29 47.98 -31.94
N HIS A 521 5.59 47.83 -31.67
CA HIS A 521 6.35 46.63 -32.06
C HIS A 521 5.84 45.35 -31.37
N LEU A 522 5.39 45.45 -30.11
CA LEU A 522 4.82 44.31 -29.40
C LEU A 522 3.47 43.87 -30.00
N ILE A 523 2.62 44.82 -30.39
CA ILE A 523 1.34 44.53 -31.05
C ILE A 523 1.59 43.83 -32.39
N ASP A 524 2.43 44.40 -33.25
CA ASP A 524 2.71 43.84 -34.57
C ASP A 524 3.36 42.45 -34.48
N GLY A 525 4.26 42.26 -33.51
CA GLY A 525 4.90 40.96 -33.25
C GLY A 525 3.93 39.88 -32.81
N LEU A 526 2.95 40.23 -31.97
CA LEU A 526 1.90 39.29 -31.52
C LEU A 526 0.92 38.93 -32.64
N GLU A 527 0.54 39.88 -33.49
CA GLU A 527 -0.32 39.61 -34.66
C GLU A 527 0.34 38.63 -35.66
N GLN A 528 1.65 38.81 -35.91
CA GLN A 528 2.42 37.88 -36.75
C GLN A 528 2.54 36.50 -36.11
N LEU A 529 2.83 36.44 -34.81
CA LEU A 529 2.96 35.19 -34.06
C LEU A 529 1.66 34.39 -34.06
N GLU A 530 0.50 35.05 -33.89
CA GLU A 530 -0.81 34.41 -33.94
C GLU A 530 -1.07 33.73 -35.29
N THR A 531 -0.75 34.43 -36.38
CA THR A 531 -0.90 33.91 -37.74
C THR A 531 -0.06 32.64 -37.96
N GLU A 532 1.16 32.65 -37.43
CA GLU A 532 2.09 31.54 -37.52
C GLU A 532 1.67 30.34 -36.67
N ALA A 533 1.23 30.57 -35.42
CA ALA A 533 0.75 29.54 -34.52
C ALA A 533 -0.46 28.79 -35.09
N ILE A 534 -1.43 29.51 -35.68
CA ILE A 534 -2.61 28.90 -36.33
C ILE A 534 -2.20 28.04 -37.53
N ARG A 535 -1.17 28.43 -38.28
CA ARG A 535 -0.64 27.62 -39.39
C ARG A 535 -0.03 26.32 -38.88
N ILE A 536 0.85 26.39 -37.88
CA ILE A 536 1.53 25.22 -37.32
C ILE A 536 0.53 24.24 -36.67
N ASP A 537 -0.45 24.73 -35.91
CA ASP A 537 -1.49 23.88 -35.29
C ASP A 537 -2.26 23.05 -36.33
N ARG A 538 -2.63 23.66 -37.47
CA ARG A 538 -3.26 22.92 -38.59
C ARG A 538 -2.33 21.88 -39.20
N GLU A 539 -1.04 22.18 -39.32
CA GLU A 539 -0.06 21.22 -39.86
C GLU A 539 0.10 19.99 -38.97
N PHE A 540 0.04 20.13 -37.64
CA PHE A 540 -0.04 19.00 -36.71
C PHE A 540 -1.36 18.24 -36.83
N ALA A 541 -2.50 18.94 -36.89
CA ALA A 541 -3.82 18.32 -37.02
C ALA A 541 -3.97 17.50 -38.31
N ASP A 542 -3.36 17.96 -39.41
CA ASP A 542 -3.33 17.28 -40.71
C ASP A 542 -2.27 16.16 -40.79
N GLY A 543 -1.45 15.98 -39.74
CA GLY A 543 -0.37 14.98 -39.70
C GLY A 543 0.86 15.32 -40.55
N ARG A 544 1.00 16.57 -41.00
CA ARG A 544 2.18 17.05 -41.75
C ARG A 544 3.39 17.30 -40.84
N ARG A 545 3.17 17.43 -39.54
CA ARG A 545 4.19 17.56 -38.48
C ARG A 545 4.00 16.47 -37.43
N SER A 546 5.07 16.13 -36.71
CA SER A 546 5.07 15.06 -35.70
C SER A 546 5.87 15.44 -34.45
N TYR A 547 5.36 15.11 -33.26
CA TYR A 547 6.08 15.33 -32.00
C TYR A 547 7.33 14.45 -31.83
N THR A 548 7.48 13.42 -32.67
CA THR A 548 8.70 12.59 -32.71
C THR A 548 9.78 13.16 -33.62
N ASN A 549 9.46 14.21 -34.39
CA ASN A 549 10.41 14.98 -35.18
C ASN A 549 10.95 16.13 -34.32
N GLN A 550 12.27 16.24 -34.20
CA GLN A 550 12.87 17.27 -33.37
C GLN A 550 12.72 18.68 -33.96
N ALA A 551 12.83 18.85 -35.28
CA ALA A 551 12.66 20.17 -35.92
C ALA A 551 11.24 20.73 -35.72
N ASP A 552 10.23 19.86 -35.75
CA ASP A 552 8.84 20.25 -35.46
C ASP A 552 8.66 20.71 -34.00
N ASN A 553 9.38 20.10 -33.06
CA ASN A 553 9.38 20.56 -31.67
C ASN A 553 10.11 21.90 -31.53
N ASP A 554 11.23 22.08 -32.21
CA ASP A 554 12.02 23.31 -32.16
C ASP A 554 11.21 24.51 -32.68
N ASP A 555 10.44 24.33 -33.76
CA ASP A 555 9.51 25.34 -34.30
C ASP A 555 8.42 25.75 -33.28
N VAL A 556 7.79 24.77 -32.62
CA VAL A 556 6.77 25.02 -31.59
C VAL A 556 7.36 25.78 -30.40
N ARG A 557 8.58 25.42 -30.03
CA ARG A 557 9.31 26.07 -28.93
C ARG A 557 9.68 27.51 -29.28
N GLU A 558 10.11 27.78 -30.51
CA GLU A 558 10.39 29.15 -30.97
C GLU A 558 9.13 30.04 -30.91
N LEU A 559 7.96 29.51 -31.27
CA LEU A 559 6.70 30.23 -31.09
C LEU A 559 6.43 30.58 -29.61
N LEU A 560 6.65 29.62 -28.70
CA LEU A 560 6.49 29.85 -27.26
C LEU A 560 7.48 30.90 -26.75
N ARG A 561 8.76 30.84 -27.16
CA ARG A 561 9.79 31.81 -26.78
C ARG A 561 9.41 33.24 -27.19
N ARG A 562 8.96 33.42 -28.43
CA ARG A 562 8.48 34.72 -28.94
C ARG A 562 7.24 35.20 -28.17
N PHE A 563 6.28 34.31 -27.90
CA PHE A 563 5.11 34.63 -27.07
C PHE A 563 5.50 35.13 -25.68
N VAL A 564 6.37 34.39 -25.00
CA VAL A 564 6.88 34.73 -23.65
C VAL A 564 7.59 36.08 -23.69
N THR A 565 8.42 36.33 -24.70
CA THR A 565 9.14 37.59 -24.89
C THR A 565 8.17 38.78 -25.04
N TYR A 566 7.18 38.68 -25.94
CA TYR A 566 6.20 39.74 -26.14
C TYR A 566 5.33 39.97 -24.89
N ARG A 567 4.93 38.88 -24.22
CA ARG A 567 4.17 38.92 -22.97
C ARG A 567 4.94 39.64 -21.86
N GLN A 568 6.22 39.33 -21.68
CA GLN A 568 7.08 40.00 -20.70
C GLN A 568 7.24 41.49 -21.02
N GLY A 569 7.36 41.85 -22.31
CA GLY A 569 7.35 43.23 -22.77
C GLY A 569 6.11 44.00 -22.34
N LEU A 570 4.92 43.43 -22.54
CA LEU A 570 3.64 44.03 -22.13
C LEU A 570 3.51 44.15 -20.61
N LEU A 571 3.83 43.07 -19.87
CA LEU A 571 3.81 43.08 -18.40
C LEU A 571 4.75 44.14 -17.81
N ARG A 572 5.92 44.34 -18.42
CA ARG A 572 6.87 45.37 -18.01
C ARG A 572 6.27 46.78 -18.16
N ILE A 573 5.54 47.06 -19.24
CA ILE A 573 4.85 48.34 -19.42
C ILE A 573 3.76 48.51 -18.35
N ILE A 574 2.94 47.47 -18.13
CA ILE A 574 1.86 47.51 -17.14
C ILE A 574 2.41 47.78 -15.73
N TRP A 575 3.41 47.00 -15.28
CA TRP A 575 4.01 47.19 -13.96
C TRP A 575 4.69 48.55 -13.80
N LYS A 576 5.27 49.08 -14.88
CA LYS A 576 5.93 50.39 -14.89
C LYS A 576 4.92 51.53 -14.68
N TYR A 577 3.70 51.39 -15.20
CA TYR A 577 2.75 52.49 -15.32
C TYR A 577 1.44 52.33 -14.53
N GLN A 578 1.23 51.22 -13.82
CA GLN A 578 0.02 50.92 -13.02
C GLN A 578 -0.39 52.02 -12.01
N ARG A 579 0.54 52.89 -11.59
CA ARG A 579 0.31 54.01 -10.65
C ARG A 579 0.15 55.36 -11.34
N CYS A 580 -0.38 55.38 -12.56
CA CYS A 580 -0.51 56.60 -13.37
C CYS A 580 -1.28 57.74 -12.67
N ALA A 581 -2.18 57.40 -11.73
CA ALA A 581 -2.92 58.37 -10.92
C ALA A 581 -2.04 59.27 -10.05
N ASP A 582 -0.81 58.87 -9.75
CA ASP A 582 0.15 59.64 -8.95
C ASP A 582 0.81 60.79 -9.73
N ILE A 583 0.57 60.92 -11.04
CA ILE A 583 1.13 61.96 -11.90
C ILE A 583 0.27 63.23 -11.84
N GLU A 584 0.87 64.37 -11.47
CA GLU A 584 0.17 65.66 -11.34
C GLU A 584 -0.23 66.27 -12.69
N LYS A 585 0.67 66.24 -13.69
CA LYS A 585 0.41 66.83 -15.01
C LYS A 585 -0.56 65.96 -15.82
N GLU A 586 -1.74 66.52 -16.10
CA GLU A 586 -2.85 65.82 -16.77
C GLU A 586 -2.47 65.16 -18.11
N GLU A 587 -1.74 65.87 -18.97
CA GLU A 587 -1.24 65.34 -20.25
C GLU A 587 -0.39 64.06 -20.06
N LEU A 588 0.56 64.09 -19.12
CA LEU A 588 1.44 62.94 -18.86
C LEU A 588 0.68 61.79 -18.18
N ARG A 589 -0.28 62.11 -17.32
CA ARG A 589 -1.18 61.13 -16.70
C ARG A 589 -2.02 60.41 -17.74
N LEU A 590 -2.62 61.14 -18.69
CA LEU A 590 -3.44 60.58 -19.76
C LEU A 590 -2.62 59.72 -20.74
N ARG A 591 -1.42 60.17 -21.13
CA ARG A 591 -0.49 59.37 -21.96
C ARG A 591 -0.10 58.07 -21.26
N THR A 592 0.23 58.16 -19.97
CA THR A 592 0.62 57.00 -19.17
C THR A 592 -0.53 56.02 -19.01
N PHE A 593 -1.74 56.52 -18.72
CA PHE A 593 -2.95 55.70 -18.63
C PHE A 593 -3.26 55.01 -19.96
N LEU A 594 -3.25 55.74 -21.08
CA LEU A 594 -3.56 55.19 -22.39
C LEU A 594 -2.56 54.10 -22.79
N LEU A 595 -1.26 54.31 -22.52
CA LEU A 595 -0.20 53.33 -22.75
C LEU A 595 -0.38 52.06 -21.88
N ASP A 596 -0.62 52.23 -20.59
CA ASP A 596 -0.87 51.15 -19.62
C ASP A 596 -2.12 50.33 -20.00
N PHE A 597 -3.22 51.01 -20.30
CA PHE A 597 -4.48 50.37 -20.66
C PHE A 597 -4.41 49.67 -22.02
N THR A 598 -3.66 50.23 -22.98
CA THR A 598 -3.37 49.54 -24.26
C THR A 598 -2.58 48.26 -24.02
N ALA A 599 -1.53 48.31 -23.20
CA ALA A 599 -0.72 47.13 -22.88
C ALA A 599 -1.55 46.05 -22.17
N ALA A 600 -2.39 46.46 -21.22
CA ALA A 600 -3.31 45.56 -20.52
C ALA A 600 -4.33 44.92 -21.46
N SER A 601 -4.92 45.71 -22.38
CA SER A 601 -5.90 45.22 -23.36
C SER A 601 -5.31 44.22 -24.34
N VAL A 602 -4.13 44.53 -24.90
CA VAL A 602 -3.41 43.64 -25.82
C VAL A 602 -2.96 42.36 -25.10
N LEU A 603 -2.45 42.49 -23.86
CA LEU A 603 -2.05 41.33 -23.06
C LEU A 603 -3.25 40.43 -22.75
N TYR A 604 -4.38 41.01 -22.35
CA TYR A 604 -5.59 40.26 -22.03
C TYR A 604 -6.12 39.54 -23.27
N GLN A 605 -6.20 40.23 -24.42
CA GLN A 605 -6.60 39.65 -25.70
C GLN A 605 -5.68 38.50 -26.14
N ALA A 606 -4.36 38.72 -26.15
CA ALA A 606 -3.38 37.71 -26.55
C ALA A 606 -3.42 36.49 -25.62
N SER A 607 -3.56 36.71 -24.31
CA SER A 607 -3.71 35.64 -23.32
C SER A 607 -4.99 34.83 -23.53
N LEU A 608 -6.10 35.51 -23.81
CA LEU A 608 -7.41 34.91 -24.05
C LEU A 608 -7.39 34.04 -25.32
N LYS A 609 -6.83 34.57 -26.42
CA LYS A 609 -6.62 33.83 -27.67
C LYS A 609 -5.71 32.63 -27.48
N PHE A 610 -4.59 32.80 -26.78
CA PHE A 610 -3.66 31.71 -26.45
C PHE A 610 -4.35 30.58 -25.67
N VAL A 611 -5.13 30.92 -24.63
CA VAL A 611 -5.87 29.90 -23.87
C VAL A 611 -6.93 29.21 -24.75
N TYR A 612 -7.71 29.99 -25.51
CA TYR A 612 -8.78 29.45 -26.36
C TYR A 612 -8.28 28.54 -27.47
N LEU A 613 -7.14 28.88 -28.10
CA LEU A 613 -6.54 28.12 -29.19
C LEU A 613 -6.25 26.68 -28.76
N TYR A 614 -5.71 26.50 -27.55
CA TYR A 614 -5.27 25.18 -27.06
C TYR A 614 -6.25 24.50 -26.10
N GLU A 615 -7.37 25.14 -25.70
CA GLU A 615 -8.32 24.62 -24.68
C GLU A 615 -8.83 23.20 -25.00
N LYS A 616 -8.93 22.84 -26.28
CA LYS A 616 -9.43 21.55 -26.75
C LYS A 616 -8.34 20.51 -27.05
N SER A 617 -7.08 20.84 -26.79
CA SER A 617 -5.91 20.03 -27.17
C SER A 617 -5.10 19.64 -25.94
N PRO A 618 -5.45 18.53 -25.24
CA PRO A 618 -4.79 18.12 -24.00
C PRO A 618 -3.26 17.97 -24.13
N ASN A 619 -2.79 17.44 -25.26
CA ASN A 619 -1.37 17.26 -25.52
C ASN A 619 -0.66 18.61 -25.70
N ALA A 620 -1.29 19.57 -26.37
CA ALA A 620 -0.74 20.92 -26.50
C ALA A 620 -0.72 21.66 -25.15
N ILE A 621 -1.74 21.47 -24.30
CA ILE A 621 -1.75 22.03 -22.94
C ILE A 621 -0.63 21.43 -22.09
N ALA A 622 -0.43 20.10 -22.14
CA ALA A 622 0.68 19.45 -21.47
C ALA A 622 2.01 20.05 -21.93
N LYS A 623 2.20 20.16 -23.26
CA LYS A 623 3.38 20.76 -23.89
C LYS A 623 3.65 22.20 -23.47
N LEU A 624 2.62 23.05 -23.41
CA LEU A 624 2.74 24.46 -23.02
C LEU A 624 2.88 24.67 -21.50
N ASN A 625 2.70 23.61 -20.71
CA ASN A 625 2.95 23.60 -19.27
C ASN A 625 4.32 22.98 -18.93
N GLU A 626 5.05 22.44 -19.91
CA GLU A 626 6.43 22.00 -19.75
C GLU A 626 7.30 23.19 -19.28
N PRO A 627 8.17 23.03 -18.27
CA PRO A 627 9.13 24.07 -17.91
C PRO A 627 10.16 24.23 -19.02
N GLU A 628 10.56 25.46 -19.28
CA GLU A 628 11.73 25.76 -20.13
C GLU A 628 12.63 26.73 -19.36
N PRO A 629 13.47 26.21 -18.46
CA PRO A 629 14.32 27.00 -17.56
C PRO A 629 15.19 27.99 -18.34
N ASN A 630 15.63 27.59 -19.53
CA ASN A 630 16.49 28.34 -20.43
C ASN A 630 15.86 29.68 -20.84
N TRP A 631 14.53 29.74 -20.88
CA TRP A 631 13.77 30.95 -21.25
C TRP A 631 13.01 31.56 -20.09
N GLY A 632 13.24 31.09 -18.86
CA GLY A 632 12.50 31.52 -17.68
C GLY A 632 11.02 31.15 -17.71
N VAL A 633 10.64 30.08 -18.42
CA VAL A 633 9.26 29.58 -18.45
C VAL A 633 9.07 28.59 -17.30
N PRO A 634 8.26 28.91 -16.29
CA PRO A 634 8.01 28.01 -15.17
C PRO A 634 7.08 26.87 -15.59
N PRO A 635 7.10 25.72 -14.87
CA PRO A 635 6.13 24.66 -15.10
C PRO A 635 4.70 25.18 -14.86
N GLY A 636 3.73 24.68 -15.63
CA GLY A 636 2.34 25.11 -15.53
C GLY A 636 2.08 26.50 -16.13
N PHE A 637 2.89 26.94 -17.09
CA PHE A 637 2.80 28.27 -17.71
C PHE A 637 1.42 28.55 -18.34
N TYR A 638 0.91 27.66 -19.21
CA TYR A 638 -0.42 27.80 -19.82
C TYR A 638 -1.53 27.95 -18.77
N ASP A 639 -1.53 27.07 -17.77
CA ASP A 639 -2.54 27.10 -16.71
C ASP A 639 -2.43 28.36 -15.85
N THR A 640 -1.23 28.89 -15.67
CA THR A 640 -1.01 30.15 -14.94
C THR A 640 -1.60 31.34 -15.71
N ILE A 641 -1.44 31.38 -17.03
CA ILE A 641 -2.13 32.38 -17.88
C ILE A 641 -3.65 32.24 -17.77
N ARG A 642 -4.16 31.01 -17.87
CA ARG A 642 -5.59 30.71 -17.71
C ARG A 642 -6.14 31.13 -16.33
N ARG A 643 -5.40 30.88 -15.24
CA ARG A 643 -5.77 31.33 -13.88
C ARG A 643 -5.75 32.87 -13.78
N ASN A 644 -4.74 33.52 -14.36
CA ASN A 644 -4.63 34.98 -14.35
C ASN A 644 -5.80 35.67 -15.08
N LEU A 645 -6.30 35.08 -16.17
CA LEU A 645 -7.51 35.55 -16.85
C LEU A 645 -8.77 35.41 -15.99
N ALA A 646 -8.87 34.32 -15.21
CA ALA A 646 -10.00 34.07 -14.31
C ALA A 646 -9.87 34.75 -12.92
N SER A 647 -8.78 35.49 -12.67
CA SER A 647 -8.52 36.11 -11.38
C SER A 647 -9.50 37.26 -11.11
N PRO A 648 -10.30 37.21 -10.02
CA PRO A 648 -11.22 38.30 -9.69
C PRO A 648 -10.53 39.65 -9.47
N GLN A 649 -9.25 39.64 -9.08
CA GLN A 649 -8.47 40.87 -8.90
C GLN A 649 -8.10 41.49 -10.25
N ASN A 650 -7.59 40.70 -11.20
CA ASN A 650 -7.20 41.18 -12.52
C ASN A 650 -8.41 41.66 -13.32
N ILE A 651 -9.53 40.92 -13.24
CA ILE A 651 -10.80 41.30 -13.87
C ILE A 651 -11.25 42.67 -13.33
N ARG A 652 -11.26 42.85 -12.00
CA ARG A 652 -11.64 44.14 -11.40
C ARG A 652 -10.73 45.30 -11.83
N MET A 653 -9.41 45.08 -11.89
CA MET A 653 -8.47 46.11 -12.34
C MET A 653 -8.75 46.52 -13.79
N PHE A 654 -8.96 45.54 -14.67
CA PHE A 654 -9.30 45.78 -16.07
C PHE A 654 -10.64 46.50 -16.23
N GLU A 655 -11.69 46.09 -15.51
CA GLU A 655 -13.01 46.73 -15.53
C GLU A 655 -12.99 48.18 -15.02
N VAL A 656 -12.14 48.49 -14.04
CA VAL A 656 -11.98 49.87 -13.54
C VAL A 656 -11.33 50.74 -14.62
N ALA A 657 -10.25 50.26 -15.24
CA ALA A 657 -9.57 50.98 -16.32
C ALA A 657 -10.47 51.15 -17.56
N HIS A 658 -11.19 50.10 -17.95
CA HIS A 658 -12.17 50.14 -19.05
C HIS A 658 -13.28 51.16 -18.79
N ARG A 659 -13.88 51.16 -17.60
CA ARG A 659 -14.89 52.17 -17.25
C ARG A 659 -14.34 53.59 -17.27
N TYR A 660 -13.10 53.80 -16.81
CA TYR A 660 -12.46 55.12 -16.85
C TYR A 660 -12.20 55.57 -18.29
N TYR A 661 -11.69 54.69 -19.15
CA TYR A 661 -11.48 54.96 -20.57
C TYR A 661 -12.76 55.42 -21.28
N HIS A 662 -13.91 54.81 -21.01
CA HIS A 662 -15.20 55.15 -21.65
C HIS A 662 -15.95 56.34 -21.03
N GLN A 663 -15.36 57.08 -20.08
CA GLN A 663 -16.00 58.28 -19.54
C GLN A 663 -15.92 59.46 -20.51
N ASP A 664 -17.04 60.15 -20.75
CA ASP A 664 -17.13 61.28 -21.69
C ASP A 664 -16.06 62.35 -21.46
N HIS A 665 -15.77 62.69 -20.20
CA HIS A 665 -14.76 63.70 -19.86
C HIS A 665 -13.33 63.23 -20.13
N VAL A 666 -13.05 61.92 -20.06
CA VAL A 666 -11.75 61.33 -20.40
C VAL A 666 -11.55 61.34 -21.92
N GLN A 667 -12.58 60.96 -22.68
CA GLN A 667 -12.57 61.03 -24.15
C GLN A 667 -12.40 62.47 -24.67
N ALA A 668 -13.07 63.43 -24.03
CA ALA A 668 -12.86 64.85 -24.32
C ALA A 668 -11.41 65.29 -24.02
N ALA A 669 -10.84 64.86 -22.88
CA ALA A 669 -9.47 65.19 -22.51
C ALA A 669 -8.43 64.57 -23.47
N PHE A 670 -8.63 63.35 -23.96
CA PHE A 670 -7.77 62.78 -25.00
C PHE A 670 -7.77 63.64 -26.28
N THR A 671 -8.94 64.13 -26.69
CA THR A 671 -9.06 65.01 -27.86
C THR A 671 -8.35 66.35 -27.62
N THR A 672 -8.54 66.96 -26.44
CA THR A 672 -7.88 68.23 -26.07
C THR A 672 -6.35 68.12 -26.09
N HIS A 673 -5.80 66.97 -25.71
CA HIS A 673 -4.35 66.73 -25.68
C HIS A 673 -3.80 66.05 -26.96
N ALA A 674 -4.58 65.96 -28.04
CA ALA A 674 -4.21 65.33 -29.31
C ALA A 674 -3.79 63.84 -29.18
N LEU A 675 -4.38 63.11 -28.22
CA LEU A 675 -4.09 61.70 -27.93
C LEU A 675 -5.06 60.73 -28.64
N THR A 676 -5.74 61.15 -29.70
CA THR A 676 -6.74 60.34 -30.43
C THR A 676 -6.28 59.94 -31.83
N GLU A 677 -6.17 60.91 -32.75
CA GLU A 677 -5.87 60.65 -34.17
C GLU A 677 -4.37 60.77 -34.52
N SER A 678 -3.53 61.20 -33.57
CA SER A 678 -2.09 61.35 -33.83
C SER A 678 -1.33 60.04 -33.57
N ALA A 679 -0.34 59.73 -34.40
CA ALA A 679 0.50 58.56 -34.19
C ALA A 679 1.37 58.74 -32.93
N PRO A 680 1.50 57.71 -32.05
CA PRO A 680 1.01 56.33 -32.21
C PRO A 680 -0.35 56.02 -31.53
N TYR A 681 -1.09 57.03 -31.08
CA TYR A 681 -2.30 56.83 -30.26
C TYR A 681 -3.51 56.32 -31.05
N ASP A 682 -3.57 56.58 -32.35
CA ASP A 682 -4.53 55.97 -33.27
C ASP A 682 -4.45 54.43 -33.24
N ARG A 683 -3.21 53.89 -33.25
CA ARG A 683 -2.95 52.44 -33.13
C ARG A 683 -3.34 51.91 -31.74
N PHE A 684 -3.20 52.72 -30.69
CA PHE A 684 -3.58 52.33 -29.32
C PHE A 684 -5.09 52.15 -29.20
N HIS A 685 -5.86 53.14 -29.69
CA HIS A 685 -7.32 53.07 -29.72
C HIS A 685 -7.82 51.90 -30.60
N ALA A 686 -7.17 51.64 -31.75
CA ALA A 686 -7.49 50.48 -32.58
C ALA A 686 -7.26 49.15 -31.84
N ALA A 687 -6.11 49.01 -31.17
CA ALA A 687 -5.78 47.81 -30.38
C ALA A 687 -6.74 47.59 -29.21
N ILE A 688 -7.15 48.65 -28.50
CA ILE A 688 -8.16 48.58 -27.43
C ILE A 688 -9.50 48.11 -28.01
N SER A 689 -9.94 48.69 -29.13
CA SER A 689 -11.21 48.31 -29.78
C SER A 689 -11.21 46.86 -30.23
N ASP A 690 -10.11 46.36 -30.78
CA ASP A 690 -9.99 44.97 -31.22
C ASP A 690 -9.93 43.99 -30.04
N ALA A 691 -9.28 44.38 -28.94
CA ALA A 691 -9.33 43.63 -27.69
C ALA A 691 -10.77 43.54 -27.15
N GLU A 692 -11.49 44.66 -27.09
CA GLU A 692 -12.89 44.70 -26.63
C GLU A 692 -13.80 43.79 -27.46
N LYS A 693 -13.70 43.84 -28.80
CA LYS A 693 -14.45 42.95 -29.69
C LYS A 693 -14.15 41.47 -29.39
N THR A 694 -12.88 41.14 -29.20
CA THR A 694 -12.44 39.77 -28.92
C THR A 694 -12.97 39.27 -27.57
N ILE A 695 -12.93 40.13 -26.55
CA ILE A 695 -13.45 39.82 -25.21
C ILE A 695 -14.96 39.56 -25.27
N HIS A 696 -15.72 40.43 -25.94
CA HIS A 696 -17.18 40.28 -26.08
C HIS A 696 -17.57 39.02 -26.86
N GLN A 697 -16.81 38.63 -27.89
CA GLN A 697 -17.09 37.42 -28.67
C GLN A 697 -16.86 36.11 -27.89
N ILE A 698 -16.07 36.15 -26.81
CA ILE A 698 -15.65 34.95 -26.06
C ILE A 698 -16.40 34.81 -24.72
N ASP A 699 -17.00 35.89 -24.19
CA ASP A 699 -17.67 35.99 -22.87
C ASP A 699 -19.09 35.37 -22.80
N ASP A 700 -19.67 34.85 -23.89
CA ASP A 700 -20.99 34.20 -23.87
C ASP A 700 -21.01 32.79 -23.21
N SER A 701 -19.96 32.38 -22.48
CA SER A 701 -19.81 31.00 -21.94
C SER A 701 -19.39 30.89 -20.46
N THR A 702 -19.53 31.96 -19.69
CA THR A 702 -18.77 32.21 -18.44
C THR A 702 -19.15 31.38 -17.18
N PRO A 703 -20.34 30.75 -17.02
CA PRO A 703 -20.63 29.98 -15.78
C PRO A 703 -19.98 28.57 -15.69
N GLU A 704 -19.69 27.89 -16.81
CA GLU A 704 -19.13 26.52 -16.78
C GLU A 704 -17.60 26.49 -16.56
N LYS A 705 -16.90 27.59 -16.85
CA LYS A 705 -15.43 27.63 -16.85
C LYS A 705 -14.81 27.77 -15.46
N VAL A 706 -15.43 28.53 -14.56
CA VAL A 706 -14.95 28.72 -13.17
C VAL A 706 -14.97 27.40 -12.37
N ILE A 707 -15.94 26.53 -12.65
CA ILE A 707 -16.07 25.20 -11.99
C ILE A 707 -15.02 24.20 -12.51
N LYS A 708 -14.63 24.29 -13.78
CA LYS A 708 -13.56 23.45 -14.36
C LYS A 708 -12.16 23.85 -13.87
N VAL A 709 -11.88 25.13 -13.62
CA VAL A 709 -10.59 25.58 -13.06
C VAL A 709 -10.32 24.89 -11.71
N ALA A 710 -11.31 24.86 -10.81
CA ALA A 710 -11.19 24.18 -9.52
C ALA A 710 -11.03 22.64 -9.64
N ALA A 711 -11.62 22.00 -10.65
CA ALA A 711 -11.47 20.56 -10.90
C ALA A 711 -10.09 20.21 -11.49
N THR A 712 -9.50 21.10 -12.28
CA THR A 712 -8.16 20.92 -12.88
C THR A 712 -7.06 21.06 -11.82
N ASP A 713 -7.25 21.93 -10.82
CA ASP A 713 -6.31 22.10 -9.70
C ASP A 713 -6.23 20.86 -8.80
N LEU A 714 -7.33 20.12 -8.63
CA LEU A 714 -7.32 18.84 -7.92
C LEU A 714 -6.58 17.75 -8.71
N GLY A 715 -6.65 17.80 -10.04
CA GLY A 715 -5.91 16.92 -10.94
C GLY A 715 -4.39 17.16 -10.87
N ARG A 716 -3.93 18.40 -10.79
CA ARG A 716 -2.49 18.73 -10.64
C ARG A 716 -1.92 18.35 -9.28
N LEU A 717 -2.66 18.58 -8.20
CA LEU A 717 -2.30 18.02 -6.89
C LEU A 717 -2.12 16.51 -6.96
N PHE A 718 -2.96 15.81 -7.73
CA PHE A 718 -2.84 14.37 -7.91
C PHE A 718 -1.66 13.98 -8.81
N HIS A 719 -1.43 14.68 -9.93
CA HIS A 719 -0.33 14.39 -10.86
C HIS A 719 1.04 14.74 -10.28
N GLN A 720 1.21 15.86 -9.57
CA GLN A 720 2.47 16.19 -8.90
C GLN A 720 2.77 15.21 -7.76
N VAL A 721 1.76 14.87 -6.94
CA VAL A 721 1.90 13.82 -5.92
C VAL A 721 2.20 12.46 -6.55
N GLN A 722 1.60 12.15 -7.70
CA GLN A 722 1.89 10.94 -8.44
C GLN A 722 3.33 10.94 -8.94
N TYR A 723 3.81 12.02 -9.56
CA TYR A 723 5.19 12.13 -10.04
C TYR A 723 6.19 12.05 -8.89
N GLU A 724 6.00 12.78 -7.79
CA GLU A 724 6.90 12.70 -6.62
C GLU A 724 6.88 11.31 -5.95
N THR A 725 5.70 10.66 -5.91
CA THR A 725 5.61 9.28 -5.40
C THR A 725 6.27 8.29 -6.35
N GLN A 726 6.06 8.47 -7.66
CA GLN A 726 6.61 7.61 -8.71
C GLN A 726 8.12 7.79 -8.82
N SER A 727 8.64 9.01 -8.75
CA SER A 727 10.07 9.29 -8.71
C SER A 727 10.67 8.70 -7.44
N ALA A 728 10.10 8.94 -6.27
CA ALA A 728 10.61 8.34 -5.03
C ALA A 728 10.63 6.80 -5.07
N VAL A 729 9.60 6.15 -5.63
CA VAL A 729 9.56 4.70 -5.79
C VAL A 729 10.54 4.22 -6.86
N SER A 730 10.65 4.93 -7.97
CA SER A 730 11.46 4.52 -9.12
C SER A 730 12.94 4.80 -8.90
N THR A 731 13.31 5.95 -8.33
CA THR A 731 14.64 6.21 -7.77
C THR A 731 14.99 5.18 -6.72
N TRP A 732 14.06 4.84 -5.81
CA TRP A 732 14.30 3.76 -4.86
C TRP A 732 14.56 2.42 -5.57
N ILE A 733 13.78 2.02 -6.58
CA ILE A 733 14.02 0.80 -7.38
C ILE A 733 15.35 0.89 -8.14
N GLY A 734 15.66 2.06 -8.70
CA GLY A 734 16.85 2.37 -9.48
C GLY A 734 18.13 2.32 -8.65
N ASP A 735 18.08 2.74 -7.39
CA ASP A 735 19.21 2.72 -6.45
C ASP A 735 19.28 1.41 -5.64
N PHE A 736 18.20 0.61 -5.67
CA PHE A 736 18.11 -0.62 -4.89
C PHE A 736 19.08 -1.67 -5.40
N LYS A 737 20.19 -1.83 -4.68
CA LYS A 737 21.11 -2.96 -4.84
C LYS A 737 20.56 -4.17 -4.09
N ILE A 738 20.16 -5.21 -4.83
CA ILE A 738 19.71 -6.48 -4.25
C ILE A 738 20.88 -7.22 -3.59
N ARG A 739 22.10 -6.94 -4.04
CA ARG A 739 23.37 -7.46 -3.53
C ARG A 739 24.44 -6.38 -3.70
N GLU A 740 25.33 -6.24 -2.72
CA GLU A 740 26.52 -5.40 -2.90
C GLU A 740 27.50 -6.08 -3.87
N PRO A 741 27.99 -5.39 -4.92
CA PRO A 741 29.09 -5.88 -5.73
C PRO A 741 30.33 -6.07 -4.84
N ARG A 742 31.30 -6.88 -5.26
CA ARG A 742 32.47 -7.37 -4.49
C ARG A 742 33.12 -6.27 -3.60
N LYS A 743 32.63 -6.07 -2.37
CA LYS A 743 33.04 -4.98 -1.46
C LYS A 743 32.87 -3.54 -2.01
N GLY A 744 32.04 -3.36 -3.04
CA GLY A 744 31.76 -2.05 -3.64
C GLY A 744 32.61 -1.68 -4.86
N GLU A 745 33.51 -2.57 -5.33
CA GLU A 745 34.33 -2.33 -6.52
C GLU A 745 33.58 -2.72 -7.81
N ALA A 746 33.65 -1.86 -8.83
CA ALA A 746 33.17 -2.15 -10.19
C ALA A 746 34.09 -3.15 -10.89
N LEU A 747 33.60 -3.83 -11.94
CA LEU A 747 34.43 -4.80 -12.68
C LEU A 747 35.42 -4.13 -13.65
N ILE A 748 35.16 -2.89 -14.07
CA ILE A 748 36.03 -2.15 -14.98
C ILE A 748 37.17 -1.53 -14.18
N ASP A 749 38.40 -1.82 -14.56
CA ASP A 749 39.59 -1.25 -13.91
C ASP A 749 40.04 0.07 -14.56
N GLU A 750 40.92 0.82 -13.86
CA GLU A 750 41.44 2.11 -14.32
C GLU A 750 42.20 2.02 -15.66
N GLU A 751 42.87 0.89 -15.93
CA GLU A 751 43.64 0.69 -17.18
C GLU A 751 42.68 0.54 -18.37
N GLN A 752 41.62 -0.23 -18.21
CA GLN A 752 40.57 -0.39 -19.21
C GLN A 752 39.81 0.91 -19.45
N LEU A 753 39.52 1.67 -18.39
CA LEU A 753 38.87 2.97 -18.51
C LEU A 753 39.75 3.95 -19.30
N ALA A 754 41.05 4.04 -18.98
CA ALA A 754 41.99 4.89 -19.70
C ALA A 754 42.13 4.47 -21.18
N LYS A 755 42.14 3.16 -21.44
CA LYS A 755 42.16 2.61 -22.80
C LYS A 755 40.89 2.94 -23.58
N LEU A 756 39.72 2.91 -22.92
CA LEU A 756 38.45 3.30 -23.54
C LEU A 756 38.43 4.80 -23.83
N ALA A 757 38.81 5.63 -22.87
CA ALA A 757 38.87 7.08 -23.01
C ALA A 757 39.72 7.51 -24.22
N ALA A 758 40.85 6.82 -24.46
CA ALA A 758 41.71 7.08 -25.62
C ALA A 758 41.09 6.69 -26.98
N ALA A 759 40.02 5.90 -26.99
CA ALA A 759 39.32 5.47 -28.21
C ALA A 759 38.04 6.27 -28.50
N LEU A 760 37.54 7.04 -27.52
CA LEU A 760 36.31 7.82 -27.63
C LEU A 760 36.51 9.06 -28.52
N GLU A 761 35.46 9.42 -29.24
CA GLU A 761 35.33 10.68 -29.97
C GLU A 761 34.03 11.39 -29.58
N PRO A 762 34.02 12.73 -29.50
CA PRO A 762 32.79 13.50 -29.25
C PRO A 762 31.67 13.08 -30.21
N GLY A 763 30.50 12.76 -29.67
CA GLY A 763 29.38 12.16 -30.40
C GLY A 763 29.31 10.63 -30.34
N ASP A 764 30.18 9.94 -29.61
CA ASP A 764 30.00 8.50 -29.40
C ASP A 764 28.80 8.21 -28.47
N VAL A 765 28.07 7.13 -28.77
CA VAL A 765 26.95 6.63 -27.95
C VAL A 765 27.45 5.51 -27.04
N LEU A 766 27.22 5.68 -25.75
CA LEU A 766 27.62 4.73 -24.71
C LEU A 766 26.41 3.88 -24.30
N LEU A 767 26.61 2.57 -24.17
CA LEU A 767 25.64 1.65 -23.60
C LEU A 767 26.23 1.03 -22.34
N GLU A 768 25.50 1.10 -21.24
CA GLU A 768 26.05 0.77 -19.93
C GLU A 768 25.18 -0.23 -19.18
N ARG A 769 25.86 -1.09 -18.42
CA ARG A 769 25.21 -2.05 -17.53
C ARG A 769 25.90 -2.05 -16.17
N ARG A 770 25.10 -1.88 -15.13
CA ARG A 770 25.46 -2.13 -13.73
C ARG A 770 24.69 -3.34 -13.20
N ASN A 771 25.39 -4.34 -12.71
CA ASN A 771 24.84 -5.56 -12.13
C ASN A 771 24.24 -5.29 -10.74
N TRP A 772 23.36 -6.18 -10.29
CA TRP A 772 22.73 -6.18 -8.95
C TRP A 772 21.75 -5.04 -8.63
N TYR A 773 21.59 -4.08 -9.53
CA TYR A 773 20.50 -3.12 -9.47
C TYR A 773 19.15 -3.78 -9.78
N LEU A 774 18.13 -3.44 -8.99
CA LEU A 774 16.77 -4.00 -9.12
C LEU A 774 16.09 -3.58 -10.44
N SER A 775 16.46 -2.42 -11.01
CA SER A 775 15.99 -1.94 -12.31
C SER A 775 16.16 -2.96 -13.44
N ASN A 776 17.24 -3.75 -13.44
CA ASN A 776 17.51 -4.80 -14.43
C ASN A 776 16.44 -5.91 -14.49
N ALA A 777 15.63 -6.08 -13.45
CA ALA A 777 14.54 -7.05 -13.45
C ALA A 777 13.29 -6.55 -14.20
N PHE A 778 13.21 -5.25 -14.47
CA PHE A 778 12.05 -4.58 -15.05
C PHE A 778 12.33 -3.98 -16.42
N LEU A 779 13.58 -3.68 -16.75
CA LEU A 779 13.99 -3.15 -18.05
C LEU A 779 14.18 -4.24 -19.11
N PRO A 780 13.80 -4.02 -20.38
CA PRO A 780 13.96 -5.01 -21.43
C PRO A 780 15.43 -5.18 -21.88
N GLY A 781 15.90 -6.43 -21.96
CA GLY A 781 17.19 -6.76 -22.57
C GLY A 781 18.42 -6.61 -21.67
N TYR A 782 19.60 -6.92 -22.21
CA TYR A 782 20.86 -6.90 -21.46
C TYR A 782 21.34 -5.48 -21.11
N TRP A 783 21.06 -4.50 -21.97
CA TRP A 783 21.51 -3.13 -21.83
C TRP A 783 20.40 -2.25 -21.26
N PRO A 784 20.49 -1.83 -19.98
CA PRO A 784 19.46 -1.00 -19.34
C PRO A 784 19.61 0.50 -19.61
N HIS A 785 20.80 0.98 -19.95
CA HIS A 785 21.14 2.40 -19.96
C HIS A 785 21.89 2.83 -21.23
N GLY A 786 21.74 4.09 -21.61
CA GLY A 786 22.47 4.71 -22.72
C GLY A 786 22.79 6.18 -22.44
N ALA A 787 23.94 6.63 -22.93
CA ALA A 787 24.44 7.99 -22.72
C ALA A 787 25.16 8.51 -23.98
N VAL A 788 25.45 9.81 -24.02
CA VAL A 788 26.18 10.46 -25.11
C VAL A 788 27.49 11.02 -24.58
N TYR A 789 28.61 10.60 -25.17
CA TYR A 789 29.91 11.22 -24.93
C TYR A 789 30.01 12.51 -25.75
N VAL A 790 30.11 13.65 -25.09
CA VAL A 790 30.15 14.98 -25.73
C VAL A 790 31.56 15.54 -25.90
N GLY A 791 32.58 14.84 -25.37
CA GLY A 791 33.96 15.32 -25.33
C GLY A 791 34.25 16.13 -24.07
N THR A 792 35.52 16.46 -23.85
CA THR A 792 35.98 17.36 -22.78
C THR A 792 35.74 18.83 -23.12
N ALA A 793 35.94 19.73 -22.15
CA ALA A 793 35.87 21.17 -22.40
C ALA A 793 36.87 21.65 -23.47
N ASP A 794 38.03 21.01 -23.58
CA ASP A 794 39.02 21.35 -24.60
C ASP A 794 38.59 20.84 -25.99
N ASP A 795 38.00 19.64 -26.08
CA ASP A 795 37.43 19.13 -27.34
C ASP A 795 36.34 20.05 -27.90
N LEU A 796 35.47 20.57 -27.03
CA LEU A 796 34.41 21.49 -27.43
C LEU A 796 34.95 22.85 -27.92
N ARG A 797 36.03 23.35 -27.32
CA ARG A 797 36.71 24.58 -27.79
C ARG A 797 37.38 24.37 -29.14
N GLU A 798 38.06 23.24 -29.34
CA GLU A 798 38.68 22.90 -30.63
C GLU A 798 37.65 22.79 -31.75
N ARG A 799 36.44 22.34 -31.42
CA ARG A 799 35.28 22.29 -32.32
C ARG A 799 34.53 23.62 -32.46
N GLY A 800 34.90 24.67 -31.71
CA GLY A 800 34.23 25.98 -31.71
C GLY A 800 32.80 25.96 -31.16
N LEU A 801 32.46 24.96 -30.35
CA LEU A 801 31.13 24.78 -29.77
C LEU A 801 30.92 25.57 -28.48
N ASP A 802 31.98 26.08 -27.85
CA ASP A 802 31.91 26.92 -26.64
C ASP A 802 31.15 28.24 -26.87
N GLU A 803 31.10 28.72 -28.12
CA GLU A 803 30.30 29.89 -28.50
C GLU A 803 28.84 29.58 -28.87
N ASN A 804 28.47 28.31 -29.03
CA ASN A 804 27.11 27.88 -29.37
C ASN A 804 26.12 28.29 -28.26
N GLU A 805 24.92 28.72 -28.62
CA GLU A 805 23.91 29.23 -27.68
C GLU A 805 23.55 28.20 -26.59
N TYR A 806 23.34 26.93 -26.97
CA TYR A 806 22.96 25.87 -26.03
C TYR A 806 24.12 25.49 -25.10
N VAL A 807 25.34 25.41 -25.63
CA VAL A 807 26.53 25.02 -24.86
C VAL A 807 26.92 26.15 -23.90
N ARG A 808 26.94 27.40 -24.37
CA ARG A 808 27.32 28.58 -23.57
C ARG A 808 26.45 28.72 -22.32
N GLN A 809 25.18 28.35 -22.41
CA GLN A 809 24.26 28.43 -21.27
C GLN A 809 24.69 27.53 -20.10
N HIS A 810 25.26 26.36 -20.40
CA HIS A 810 25.67 25.36 -19.41
C HIS A 810 27.19 25.28 -19.23
N TRP A 811 27.94 26.21 -19.84
CA TRP A 811 29.40 26.15 -19.90
C TRP A 811 30.05 26.15 -18.52
N ASP A 812 29.59 26.99 -17.60
CA ASP A 812 30.15 27.09 -16.25
C ASP A 812 29.94 25.81 -15.44
N GLU A 813 28.81 25.12 -15.64
CA GLU A 813 28.50 23.85 -15.00
C GLU A 813 29.33 22.71 -15.61
N PHE A 814 29.37 22.63 -16.93
CA PHE A 814 30.07 21.58 -17.67
C PHE A 814 31.61 21.67 -17.50
N ALA A 815 32.18 22.87 -17.60
CA ALA A 815 33.61 23.10 -17.47
C ALA A 815 34.12 23.01 -16.02
N ALA A 816 33.22 23.00 -15.03
CA ALA A 816 33.58 22.68 -13.66
C ALA A 816 33.98 21.20 -13.55
N LYS A 817 34.84 20.88 -12.58
CA LYS A 817 35.17 19.50 -12.24
C LYS A 817 34.14 18.94 -11.26
N ASP A 818 33.93 17.64 -11.29
CA ASP A 818 33.09 16.97 -10.30
C ASP A 818 33.71 17.01 -8.89
N ASP A 819 32.98 16.49 -7.89
CA ASP A 819 33.42 16.48 -6.48
C ASP A 819 34.73 15.70 -6.24
N GLU A 820 35.11 14.81 -7.16
CA GLU A 820 36.33 14.01 -7.12
C GLU A 820 37.47 14.61 -7.96
N GLY A 821 37.20 15.70 -8.70
CA GLY A 821 38.17 16.43 -9.50
C GLY A 821 38.30 15.97 -10.96
N HIS A 822 37.39 15.13 -11.43
CA HIS A 822 37.33 14.68 -12.82
C HIS A 822 36.55 15.67 -13.71
N GLU A 823 36.84 15.63 -15.00
CA GLU A 823 36.21 16.52 -15.98
C GLU A 823 34.92 15.88 -16.51
N HIS A 824 33.87 16.70 -16.68
CA HIS A 824 32.65 16.23 -17.32
C HIS A 824 32.90 15.99 -18.81
N ALA A 825 32.38 14.87 -19.32
CA ALA A 825 32.49 14.52 -20.73
C ALA A 825 31.29 13.75 -21.29
N ILE A 826 30.33 13.39 -20.43
CA ILE A 826 29.12 12.63 -20.78
C ILE A 826 27.88 13.46 -20.44
N ILE A 827 26.87 13.40 -21.32
CA ILE A 827 25.50 13.79 -21.01
C ILE A 827 24.66 12.53 -20.91
N GLU A 828 23.99 12.35 -19.77
CA GLU A 828 23.11 11.21 -19.52
C GLU A 828 21.87 11.59 -18.72
N ALA A 829 20.78 10.83 -18.90
CA ALA A 829 19.60 10.95 -18.06
C ALA A 829 19.61 9.85 -17.00
N ILE A 830 19.72 10.25 -15.74
CA ILE A 830 19.62 9.39 -14.54
C ILE A 830 18.49 9.89 -13.64
N SER A 831 18.21 9.25 -12.51
CA SER A 831 17.08 9.62 -11.64
C SER A 831 17.06 11.07 -11.15
N GLU A 832 18.21 11.76 -11.19
CA GLU A 832 18.36 13.17 -10.83
C GLU A 832 17.96 14.12 -11.98
N GLY A 833 17.91 13.62 -13.22
CA GLY A 833 17.64 14.38 -14.44
C GLY A 833 18.65 14.08 -15.53
N VAL A 834 18.67 14.94 -16.54
CA VAL A 834 19.72 15.01 -17.56
C VAL A 834 20.88 15.82 -16.99
N VAL A 835 22.00 15.16 -16.74
CA VAL A 835 23.15 15.71 -16.03
C VAL A 835 24.43 15.56 -16.85
N PHE A 836 25.44 16.33 -16.47
CA PHE A 836 26.80 16.11 -16.91
C PHE A 836 27.49 15.11 -15.99
N SER A 837 28.28 14.19 -16.55
CA SER A 837 29.01 13.17 -15.78
C SER A 837 30.42 12.98 -16.31
N SER A 838 31.33 12.59 -15.41
CA SER A 838 32.69 12.19 -15.74
C SER A 838 32.74 10.74 -16.21
N LEU A 839 33.80 10.37 -16.94
CA LEU A 839 34.02 8.99 -17.39
C LEU A 839 34.19 8.05 -16.18
N GLU A 840 34.85 8.52 -15.13
CA GLU A 840 35.11 7.81 -13.89
C GLU A 840 33.81 7.52 -13.14
N HIS A 841 32.91 8.51 -13.03
CA HIS A 841 31.64 8.31 -12.34
C HIS A 841 30.68 7.40 -13.12
N SER A 842 30.60 7.61 -14.43
CA SER A 842 29.64 6.95 -15.31
C SER A 842 30.11 5.53 -15.69
N ILE A 843 31.22 5.44 -16.43
CA ILE A 843 31.80 4.18 -16.92
C ILE A 843 32.58 3.44 -15.82
N GLY A 844 33.35 4.15 -15.00
CA GLY A 844 34.13 3.53 -13.91
C GLY A 844 33.25 2.83 -12.87
N GLY A 845 31.99 3.23 -12.73
CA GLY A 845 30.99 2.55 -11.90
C GLY A 845 30.23 1.41 -12.59
N ALA A 846 30.49 1.14 -13.87
CA ALA A 846 29.80 0.13 -14.67
C ALA A 846 30.48 -1.24 -14.61
N ASP A 847 29.69 -2.30 -14.90
CA ASP A 847 30.20 -3.66 -15.02
C ASP A 847 30.40 -4.07 -16.47
N SER A 848 29.67 -3.46 -17.40
CA SER A 848 29.91 -3.63 -18.84
C SER A 848 29.58 -2.35 -19.56
N VAL A 849 30.38 -1.99 -20.57
CA VAL A 849 30.17 -0.80 -21.41
C VAL A 849 30.47 -1.11 -22.85
N ALA A 850 29.59 -0.70 -23.76
CA ALA A 850 29.82 -0.76 -25.19
C ALA A 850 29.73 0.64 -25.81
N VAL A 851 30.51 0.88 -26.86
CA VAL A 851 30.61 2.16 -27.54
C VAL A 851 30.27 2.00 -29.01
N LEU A 852 29.29 2.79 -29.46
CA LEU A 852 28.84 2.87 -30.84
C LEU A 852 29.09 4.28 -31.37
N ARG A 853 29.80 4.38 -32.49
CA ARG A 853 30.12 5.64 -33.16
C ARG A 853 29.13 5.90 -34.30
N PRO A 854 28.37 6.99 -34.27
CA PRO A 854 27.49 7.36 -35.38
C PRO A 854 28.26 7.67 -36.67
N ARG A 855 27.79 7.14 -37.81
CA ARG A 855 28.33 7.42 -39.15
C ARG A 855 27.65 8.64 -39.77
N VAL A 856 27.91 9.81 -39.21
CA VAL A 856 27.35 11.12 -39.61
C VAL A 856 28.46 12.10 -40.02
N SER A 857 28.12 13.20 -40.70
CA SER A 857 29.11 14.24 -41.03
C SER A 857 29.63 14.96 -39.78
N GLU A 858 30.77 15.63 -39.87
CA GLU A 858 31.28 16.41 -38.73
C GLU A 858 30.37 17.61 -38.40
N GLU A 859 29.71 18.20 -39.39
CA GLU A 859 28.68 19.22 -39.15
C GLU A 859 27.49 18.66 -38.37
N GLU A 860 26.94 17.51 -38.79
CA GLU A 860 25.82 16.85 -38.11
C GLU A 860 26.20 16.42 -36.69
N LYS A 861 27.43 15.96 -36.48
CA LYS A 861 27.98 15.59 -35.18
C LYS A 861 28.08 16.81 -34.25
N ASN A 862 28.57 17.95 -34.74
CA ASN A 862 28.64 19.20 -33.97
C ASN A 862 27.25 19.73 -33.60
N GLU A 863 26.30 19.66 -34.53
CA GLU A 863 24.89 20.00 -34.26
C GLU A 863 24.28 19.08 -33.22
N ALA A 864 24.55 17.77 -33.30
CA ALA A 864 24.07 16.79 -32.33
C ALA A 864 24.63 17.08 -30.92
N ILE A 865 25.93 17.34 -30.79
CA ILE A 865 26.56 17.70 -29.51
C ILE A 865 25.92 18.97 -28.94
N ALA A 866 25.80 20.04 -29.72
CA ALA A 866 25.16 21.27 -29.27
C ALA A 866 23.69 21.04 -28.84
N ARG A 867 22.96 20.19 -29.57
CA ARG A 867 21.58 19.81 -29.24
C ARG A 867 21.50 19.02 -27.93
N ALA A 868 22.47 18.14 -27.65
CA ALA A 868 22.53 17.40 -26.40
C ALA A 868 22.59 18.33 -25.17
N PHE A 869 23.36 19.43 -25.26
CA PHE A 869 23.42 20.46 -24.22
C PHE A 869 22.06 21.14 -23.96
N SER A 870 21.18 21.25 -24.95
CA SER A 870 19.83 21.82 -24.78
C SER A 870 18.89 20.98 -23.90
N PHE A 871 19.32 19.75 -23.56
CA PHE A 871 18.58 18.84 -22.69
C PHE A 871 19.06 18.85 -21.24
N ALA A 872 20.25 19.40 -20.96
CA ALA A 872 20.81 19.45 -19.63
C ALA A 872 19.89 20.17 -18.63
N GLY A 873 19.77 19.61 -17.42
CA GLY A 873 18.90 20.12 -16.35
C GLY A 873 17.43 19.69 -16.43
N ARG A 874 17.02 18.90 -17.43
CA ARG A 874 15.66 18.36 -17.51
C ARG A 874 15.44 17.22 -16.52
N PRO A 875 14.25 17.09 -15.90
CA PRO A 875 13.96 15.95 -15.03
C PRO A 875 13.96 14.61 -15.78
N TYR A 876 14.08 13.52 -15.03
CA TYR A 876 14.04 12.17 -15.58
C TYR A 876 12.62 11.68 -15.83
N ASP A 877 12.38 11.04 -16.97
CA ASP A 877 11.06 10.47 -17.27
C ASP A 877 10.90 9.04 -16.72
N PHE A 878 10.10 8.87 -15.67
CA PHE A 878 9.78 7.55 -15.11
C PHE A 878 8.67 6.81 -15.85
N GLU A 879 8.05 7.40 -16.88
CA GLU A 879 7.01 6.82 -17.71
C GLU A 879 7.52 6.21 -19.02
N PHE A 880 8.75 6.55 -19.42
CA PHE A 880 9.43 6.12 -20.64
C PHE A 880 8.65 6.49 -21.91
N ASP A 881 8.17 7.73 -22.01
CA ASP A 881 7.32 8.27 -23.06
C ASP A 881 8.05 9.29 -23.95
N PHE A 882 8.42 8.86 -25.16
CA PHE A 882 9.11 9.70 -26.14
C PHE A 882 8.18 10.70 -26.84
N GLU A 883 6.88 10.70 -26.53
CA GLU A 883 5.95 11.73 -27.02
C GLU A 883 6.09 13.05 -26.24
N THR A 884 6.63 13.01 -25.02
CA THR A 884 6.92 14.18 -24.16
C THR A 884 8.38 14.61 -24.25
N THR A 885 8.71 15.86 -23.86
CA THR A 885 10.12 16.35 -23.91
C THR A 885 10.58 17.11 -22.69
N ASP A 886 9.68 17.37 -21.75
CA ASP A 886 9.99 18.02 -20.48
C ASP A 886 10.85 17.15 -19.59
N MET A 887 10.62 15.85 -19.66
CA MET A 887 11.39 14.84 -18.98
C MET A 887 11.95 13.89 -20.02
N LEU A 888 13.19 13.43 -19.83
CA LEU A 888 13.84 12.54 -20.77
C LEU A 888 14.32 11.29 -20.05
N VAL A 889 14.26 10.16 -20.74
CA VAL A 889 14.98 8.95 -20.33
C VAL A 889 16.36 8.89 -20.99
N CYS A 890 17.23 8.04 -20.45
CA CYS A 890 18.60 7.86 -20.93
C CYS A 890 18.70 7.64 -22.46
N THR A 891 17.88 6.74 -23.00
CA THR A 891 17.86 6.46 -24.45
C THR A 891 17.16 7.52 -25.28
N GLU A 892 16.33 8.35 -24.67
CA GLU A 892 15.68 9.47 -25.35
C GLU A 892 16.65 10.63 -25.56
N VAL A 893 17.58 10.84 -24.62
CA VAL A 893 18.70 11.78 -24.82
C VAL A 893 19.46 11.39 -26.10
N VAL A 894 19.82 10.12 -26.26
CA VAL A 894 20.47 9.61 -27.49
C VAL A 894 19.60 9.85 -28.72
N PHE A 895 18.32 9.44 -28.67
CA PHE A 895 17.38 9.62 -29.78
C PHE A 895 17.26 11.08 -30.23
N ARG A 896 17.10 12.02 -29.29
CA ARG A 896 16.88 13.44 -29.60
C ARG A 896 18.15 14.17 -29.98
N THR A 897 19.30 13.78 -29.45
CA THR A 897 20.62 14.31 -29.82
C THR A 897 20.85 14.22 -31.33
N TYR A 898 20.48 13.10 -31.95
CA TYR A 898 20.57 12.91 -33.41
C TYR A 898 19.28 13.26 -34.16
N GLY A 899 18.44 14.14 -33.61
CA GLY A 899 17.26 14.67 -34.30
C GLY A 899 16.06 13.71 -34.38
N GLY A 900 16.11 12.57 -33.70
CA GLY A 900 15.08 11.54 -33.77
C GLY A 900 14.98 10.91 -35.17
N ASN A 901 13.78 10.47 -35.57
CA ASN A 901 13.59 9.77 -36.86
C ASN A 901 13.63 10.68 -38.10
N SER A 902 13.81 11.99 -37.91
CA SER A 902 14.00 12.97 -38.98
C SER A 902 15.45 13.42 -39.11
N GLY A 903 16.35 12.96 -38.24
CA GLY A 903 17.77 13.24 -38.30
C GLY A 903 18.55 12.19 -39.11
N PRO A 904 19.90 12.24 -39.04
CA PRO A 904 20.76 11.38 -39.86
C PRO A 904 20.74 9.90 -39.47
N ILE A 905 20.15 9.54 -38.33
CA ILE A 905 20.07 8.16 -37.82
C ILE A 905 18.62 7.71 -37.73
N SER A 906 18.32 6.50 -38.19
CA SER A 906 16.99 5.92 -38.06
C SER A 906 16.85 5.12 -36.77
N PHE A 907 16.00 5.55 -35.84
CA PHE A 907 15.85 4.89 -34.53
C PHE A 907 14.63 3.95 -34.45
N PRO A 908 14.81 2.73 -33.88
CA PRO A 908 13.75 1.72 -33.79
C PRO A 908 12.82 1.96 -32.59
N LEU A 909 11.94 2.95 -32.70
CA LEU A 909 10.88 3.19 -31.71
C LEU A 909 9.88 2.03 -31.68
N GLU A 910 9.51 1.59 -30.48
CA GLU A 910 8.48 0.57 -30.26
C GLU A 910 7.44 1.03 -29.24
N LYS A 911 6.25 0.43 -29.31
CA LYS A 911 5.13 0.79 -28.43
C LYS A 911 5.06 -0.15 -27.22
N ILE A 912 5.52 0.29 -26.05
CA ILE A 912 5.45 -0.46 -24.80
C ILE A 912 4.35 0.11 -23.92
N MET A 913 3.40 -0.73 -23.51
CA MET A 913 2.23 -0.34 -22.69
C MET A 913 1.42 0.86 -23.23
N GLY A 914 1.51 1.11 -24.54
CA GLY A 914 0.77 2.19 -25.19
C GLY A 914 1.57 3.48 -25.43
N ARG A 915 2.84 3.54 -25.00
CA ARG A 915 3.75 4.69 -25.16
C ARG A 915 4.87 4.38 -26.15
N GLN A 916 5.35 5.39 -26.88
CA GLN A 916 6.51 5.25 -27.76
C GLN A 916 7.77 5.28 -26.93
N THR A 917 8.66 4.31 -27.13
CA THR A 917 9.91 4.22 -26.36
C THR A 917 10.98 3.47 -27.14
N MET A 918 12.23 3.58 -26.69
CA MET A 918 13.35 2.83 -27.23
C MET A 918 14.22 2.32 -26.07
N PRO A 919 14.04 1.06 -25.63
CA PRO A 919 14.99 0.42 -24.73
C PRO A 919 16.39 0.38 -25.34
N ALA A 920 17.44 0.51 -24.53
CA ALA A 920 18.83 0.57 -25.01
C ALA A 920 19.24 -0.67 -25.81
N ILE A 921 18.67 -1.85 -25.50
CA ILE A 921 18.87 -3.07 -26.27
C ILE A 921 18.45 -2.95 -27.75
N ASN A 922 17.54 -2.04 -28.09
CA ASN A 922 17.12 -1.85 -29.48
C ASN A 922 18.20 -1.19 -30.34
N LEU A 923 19.08 -0.36 -29.76
CA LEU A 923 20.26 0.15 -30.47
C LEU A 923 21.22 -0.99 -30.83
N VAL A 924 21.39 -1.97 -29.95
CA VAL A 924 22.22 -3.15 -30.22
C VAL A 924 21.59 -4.07 -31.28
N ARG A 925 20.26 -4.26 -31.24
CA ARG A 925 19.56 -5.02 -32.28
C ARG A 925 19.70 -4.37 -33.65
N LYS A 926 19.49 -3.06 -33.73
CA LYS A 926 19.71 -2.29 -34.97
C LYS A 926 21.14 -2.47 -35.46
N PHE A 927 22.13 -2.27 -34.59
CA PHE A 927 23.53 -2.47 -34.94
C PHE A 927 23.80 -3.89 -35.47
N ASP A 928 23.28 -4.93 -34.82
CA ASP A 928 23.44 -6.33 -35.24
C ASP A 928 22.80 -6.63 -36.60
N GLU A 929 21.63 -6.03 -36.87
CA GLU A 929 20.90 -6.15 -38.13
C GLU A 929 21.62 -5.44 -39.30
N GLU A 930 22.24 -4.29 -39.03
CA GLU A 930 22.94 -3.47 -40.02
C GLU A 930 24.43 -3.79 -40.15
N TYR A 931 24.97 -4.65 -39.29
CA TYR A 931 26.40 -4.92 -39.26
C TYR A 931 26.92 -5.42 -40.61
N GLY A 932 27.86 -4.67 -41.20
CA GLY A 932 28.49 -5.00 -42.48
C GLY A 932 27.74 -4.51 -43.73
N THR A 933 26.67 -3.73 -43.58
CA THR A 933 26.00 -3.04 -44.70
C THR A 933 26.63 -1.67 -44.96
N GLU A 934 26.48 -1.14 -46.18
CA GLU A 934 26.97 0.21 -46.50
C GLU A 934 26.18 1.31 -45.77
N ASP A 935 24.88 1.07 -45.56
CA ASP A 935 23.91 1.97 -44.92
C ASP A 935 23.86 1.83 -43.39
N ALA A 936 24.84 1.19 -42.76
CA ALA A 936 24.88 1.06 -41.31
C ALA A 936 25.04 2.44 -40.63
N ASP A 937 24.17 2.76 -39.67
CA ASP A 937 24.18 4.06 -38.98
C ASP A 937 25.29 4.16 -37.91
N PHE A 938 25.80 3.02 -37.43
CA PHE A 938 26.78 2.96 -36.35
C PHE A 938 27.99 2.08 -36.70
N GLU A 939 29.16 2.53 -36.27
CA GLU A 939 30.41 1.75 -36.22
C GLU A 939 30.68 1.28 -34.78
N PHE A 940 31.23 0.08 -34.64
CA PHE A 940 31.63 -0.46 -33.34
C PHE A 940 33.02 0.04 -32.96
N VAL A 941 33.16 0.63 -31.77
CA VAL A 941 34.45 1.13 -31.26
C VAL A 941 35.06 0.13 -30.27
N ALA A 942 34.34 -0.19 -29.20
CA ALA A 942 34.84 -1.07 -28.15
C ALA A 942 33.70 -1.67 -27.30
N PHE A 943 33.98 -2.80 -26.66
CA PHE A 943 33.11 -3.42 -25.66
C PHE A 943 33.94 -3.93 -24.49
N ILE A 944 33.65 -3.45 -23.28
CA ILE A 944 34.16 -4.02 -22.04
C ILE A 944 33.08 -4.98 -21.50
N ASP A 945 33.39 -6.28 -21.54
CA ASP A 945 32.48 -7.34 -21.10
C ASP A 945 32.82 -7.76 -19.67
N GLY A 946 31.92 -7.48 -18.72
CA GLY A 946 32.08 -7.89 -17.33
C GLY A 946 31.45 -9.25 -17.07
N ASP A 947 32.24 -10.17 -16.55
CA ASP A 947 31.75 -11.46 -16.08
C ASP A 947 31.72 -11.48 -14.55
N GLU A 948 30.53 -11.47 -13.97
CA GLU A 948 30.32 -11.52 -12.53
C GLU A 948 30.83 -12.81 -11.87
N GLN A 949 30.80 -13.94 -12.59
CA GLN A 949 31.19 -15.24 -12.01
C GLN A 949 32.69 -15.30 -11.74
N THR A 950 33.49 -14.88 -12.71
CA THR A 950 34.94 -14.71 -12.55
C THR A 950 35.24 -13.42 -11.78
N GLY A 951 34.36 -12.43 -11.89
CA GLY A 951 34.53 -11.02 -11.51
C GLY A 951 35.81 -10.46 -12.05
N THR A 952 35.93 -10.63 -13.35
CA THR A 952 36.90 -9.98 -14.22
C THR A 952 36.11 -9.36 -15.36
N SER A 953 36.67 -8.33 -15.95
CA SER A 953 36.18 -7.71 -17.18
C SER A 953 37.20 -7.92 -18.28
N GLN A 954 36.75 -7.93 -19.53
CA GLN A 954 37.61 -8.03 -20.69
C GLN A 954 37.34 -6.88 -21.64
N TYR A 955 38.38 -6.14 -22.01
CA TYR A 955 38.33 -5.16 -23.08
C TYR A 955 38.39 -5.89 -24.43
N LEU A 956 37.26 -5.92 -25.13
CA LEU A 956 37.08 -6.61 -26.40
C LEU A 956 36.96 -5.58 -27.53
N THR A 957 37.76 -5.80 -28.57
CA THR A 957 37.60 -5.14 -29.89
C THR A 957 36.90 -6.06 -30.89
N ASP A 958 36.55 -7.28 -30.47
CA ASP A 958 35.75 -8.19 -31.28
C ASP A 958 34.26 -7.83 -31.18
N VAL A 959 33.71 -7.44 -32.32
CA VAL A 959 32.31 -7.09 -32.47
C VAL A 959 31.36 -8.28 -32.24
N GLN A 960 31.80 -9.52 -32.47
CA GLN A 960 30.92 -10.68 -32.32
C GLN A 960 30.44 -10.84 -30.88
N ALA A 961 31.33 -10.63 -29.90
CA ALA A 961 30.99 -10.68 -28.48
C ALA A 961 29.91 -9.64 -28.09
N PHE A 962 29.99 -8.44 -28.69
CA PHE A 962 28.98 -7.40 -28.51
C PHE A 962 27.64 -7.79 -29.15
N ARG A 963 27.64 -8.29 -30.39
CA ARG A 963 26.43 -8.75 -31.10
C ARG A 963 25.70 -9.87 -30.36
N ASP A 964 26.46 -10.79 -29.75
CA ASP A 964 25.89 -11.88 -28.95
C ASP A 964 25.13 -11.37 -27.71
N THR A 965 25.35 -10.11 -27.27
CA THR A 965 24.61 -9.51 -26.14
C THR A 965 23.11 -9.36 -26.39
N VAL A 966 22.66 -9.32 -27.66
CA VAL A 966 21.23 -9.30 -28.04
C VAL A 966 20.47 -10.47 -27.41
N ASN A 967 21.14 -11.61 -27.24
CA ASN A 967 20.56 -12.85 -26.71
C ASN A 967 20.82 -13.06 -25.21
N ARG A 968 21.55 -12.16 -24.54
CA ARG A 968 21.83 -12.26 -23.11
C ARG A 968 20.60 -11.81 -22.30
N SER A 969 20.39 -12.46 -21.16
CA SER A 969 19.29 -12.15 -20.25
C SER A 969 19.48 -10.78 -19.59
N ALA A 970 18.40 -10.02 -19.39
CA ALA A 970 18.38 -8.82 -18.56
C ALA A 970 18.76 -9.10 -17.09
N SER A 971 18.35 -10.28 -16.60
CA SER A 971 18.62 -10.72 -15.24
C SER A 971 20.06 -11.24 -15.11
N THR A 972 20.85 -10.60 -14.25
CA THR A 972 22.22 -11.03 -13.88
C THR A 972 22.27 -12.50 -13.43
N PHE A 973 21.19 -13.00 -12.82
CA PHE A 973 21.08 -14.39 -12.35
C PHE A 973 21.12 -15.45 -13.46
N LEU A 974 20.82 -15.07 -14.70
CA LEU A 974 20.68 -15.99 -15.83
C LEU A 974 21.82 -15.86 -16.85
N GLN A 975 22.88 -15.10 -16.54
CA GLN A 975 23.95 -14.75 -17.48
C GLN A 975 25.14 -15.74 -17.56
N GLY A 976 25.00 -16.96 -17.00
CA GLY A 976 26.08 -17.98 -17.03
C GLY A 976 25.98 -19.01 -18.16
N SER A 977 27.12 -19.57 -18.58
CA SER A 977 27.23 -20.64 -19.60
C SER A 977 26.49 -21.94 -19.19
N GLU A 978 26.39 -22.24 -17.89
CA GLU A 978 25.57 -23.35 -17.37
C GLU A 978 24.06 -23.11 -17.55
N VAL A 979 23.61 -21.87 -17.75
CA VAL A 979 22.19 -21.55 -17.97
C VAL A 979 21.76 -21.87 -19.41
N TYR A 980 22.70 -21.84 -20.37
CA TYR A 980 22.48 -22.41 -21.70
C TYR A 980 22.36 -23.95 -21.65
N ALA A 981 23.02 -24.61 -20.69
CA ALA A 981 22.75 -26.02 -20.37
C ALA A 981 21.40 -26.20 -19.64
N LEU A 982 20.93 -25.24 -18.84
CA LEU A 982 19.56 -25.27 -18.26
C LEU A 982 18.43 -25.00 -19.28
N LYS A 983 18.70 -24.37 -20.44
CA LYS A 983 17.75 -24.42 -21.58
C LYS A 983 17.56 -25.84 -22.11
N SER A 984 18.54 -26.74 -21.91
CA SER A 984 18.43 -28.17 -22.24
C SER A 984 17.75 -29.00 -21.14
N ILE A 985 17.69 -28.49 -19.91
CA ILE A 985 16.75 -28.95 -18.89
C ILE A 985 15.41 -28.30 -19.21
N GLY A 986 14.81 -28.79 -20.31
CA GLY A 986 13.41 -28.53 -20.65
C GLY A 986 12.50 -28.74 -19.43
N PRO A 987 11.22 -28.38 -19.52
CA PRO A 987 10.29 -27.89 -18.48
C PRO A 987 10.37 -28.42 -17.03
N LEU A 988 11.09 -29.50 -16.70
CA LEU A 988 11.38 -30.09 -15.39
C LEU A 988 11.91 -29.13 -14.30
N GLY A 989 12.79 -28.17 -14.62
CA GLY A 989 13.27 -27.17 -13.65
C GLY A 989 12.17 -26.16 -13.27
N TRP A 990 11.44 -25.68 -14.27
CA TRP A 990 10.20 -24.93 -14.06
C TRP A 990 9.12 -25.80 -13.42
N ILE A 991 9.03 -27.09 -13.72
CA ILE A 991 8.11 -28.06 -13.10
C ILE A 991 8.45 -28.27 -11.63
N LEU A 992 9.64 -28.03 -11.07
CA LEU A 992 9.83 -28.14 -9.61
C LEU A 992 9.26 -26.94 -8.84
N VAL A 993 9.46 -25.72 -9.37
CA VAL A 993 8.86 -24.49 -8.83
C VAL A 993 7.36 -24.42 -9.14
N SER A 994 6.99 -24.79 -10.37
CA SER A 994 5.62 -24.92 -10.84
C SER A 994 4.92 -26.17 -10.33
N MET A 995 5.55 -27.27 -9.91
CA MET A 995 4.90 -28.40 -9.22
C MET A 995 4.56 -28.01 -7.79
N THR A 996 5.27 -27.05 -7.19
CA THR A 996 4.81 -26.47 -5.94
C THR A 996 3.50 -25.70 -6.15
N VAL A 997 3.29 -25.12 -7.35
CA VAL A 997 2.05 -24.43 -7.76
C VAL A 997 1.01 -25.41 -8.35
N LEU A 998 1.40 -26.43 -9.10
CA LEU A 998 0.57 -27.41 -9.82
C LEU A 998 0.17 -28.58 -8.92
N CYS A 999 0.99 -29.04 -7.98
CA CYS A 999 0.53 -29.90 -6.89
C CYS A 999 -0.45 -29.14 -5.99
N THR A 1000 -0.33 -27.82 -5.91
CA THR A 1000 -1.31 -26.96 -5.21
C THR A 1000 -2.62 -26.87 -6.00
N PHE A 1001 -2.59 -26.70 -7.33
CA PHE A 1001 -3.80 -26.74 -8.16
C PHE A 1001 -4.40 -28.15 -8.30
N ALA A 1002 -3.59 -29.20 -8.37
CA ALA A 1002 -4.04 -30.60 -8.44
C ALA A 1002 -4.60 -31.09 -7.09
N ALA A 1003 -4.05 -30.64 -5.95
CA ALA A 1003 -4.62 -30.90 -4.63
C ALA A 1003 -5.93 -30.12 -4.41
N ILE A 1004 -6.03 -28.88 -4.92
CA ILE A 1004 -7.28 -28.10 -4.92
C ILE A 1004 -8.31 -28.75 -5.85
N GLY A 1005 -7.90 -29.21 -7.03
CA GLY A 1005 -8.72 -29.92 -8.02
C GLY A 1005 -9.24 -31.27 -7.52
N ASN A 1006 -8.37 -32.09 -6.90
CA ASN A 1006 -8.76 -33.37 -6.29
C ASN A 1006 -9.61 -33.20 -5.02
N ALA A 1007 -9.39 -32.14 -4.24
CA ALA A 1007 -10.24 -31.81 -3.09
C ALA A 1007 -11.62 -31.28 -3.51
N LEU A 1008 -11.72 -30.58 -4.65
CA LEU A 1008 -12.98 -30.12 -5.24
C LEU A 1008 -13.77 -31.27 -5.89
N THR A 1009 -13.10 -32.17 -6.62
CA THR A 1009 -13.75 -33.32 -7.27
C THR A 1009 -14.17 -34.41 -6.28
N ARG A 1010 -13.40 -34.69 -5.21
CA ARG A 1010 -13.85 -35.61 -4.14
C ARG A 1010 -15.08 -35.09 -3.38
N ARG A 1011 -15.25 -33.76 -3.28
CA ARG A 1011 -16.41 -33.15 -2.61
C ARG A 1011 -17.65 -33.04 -3.51
N MET A 1012 -17.47 -33.11 -4.83
CA MET A 1012 -18.57 -33.19 -5.79
C MET A 1012 -19.08 -34.63 -5.99
N ARG A 1013 -18.21 -35.65 -5.87
CA ARG A 1013 -18.63 -37.06 -5.95
C ARG A 1013 -19.37 -37.56 -4.69
N SER A 1014 -19.17 -36.98 -3.51
CA SER A 1014 -19.91 -37.37 -2.29
C SER A 1014 -21.31 -36.72 -2.16
N ARG A 1015 -21.83 -36.10 -3.23
CA ARG A 1015 -23.21 -35.57 -3.31
C ARG A 1015 -24.06 -36.24 -4.41
N ARG A 1016 -23.53 -37.29 -5.05
CA ARG A 1016 -24.29 -38.26 -5.84
C ARG A 1016 -23.89 -39.64 -5.35
N GLY A 1017 -24.59 -40.09 -4.31
CA GLY A 1017 -24.39 -41.32 -3.57
C GLY A 1017 -25.34 -41.30 -2.39
#